data_AF-A0A8T0UA97-F1
#
_entry.id   AF-A0A8T0UA97-F1
#
_cell.length_a   1.000
_cell.length_b   1.000
_cell.length_c   1.000
_cell.angle_alpha   90.00
_cell.angle_beta   90.00
_cell.angle_gamma   90.00
#
_symmetry.space_group_name_H-M   'P 1'
#
loop_
_entity.id
_entity.type
_entity.pdbx_description
1 polymer ?
#
loop_
_entity_poly.entity_id
_entity_poly.type
_entity_poly.pdbx_seq_one_letter_code
_entity_poly.pdbx_strand_id
1 'polypeptide(L)'
;MARENRAGRWAIRYSAPFLSSHTQAVTRRRSSAGSERTLAPEIARPGGESRVLLKKSAHPRGESSADAGGGWEWGRLCDPNDKNRVKCLLCGQESTAGIYRLKQHLAHVGTSIVKCPKVSEEVKQKCKRNLDETAKKKKDKQQHDREVRENVQLATTEDEVIEVESLAGSSSTPRKLGPMDKFTRPIDPKLSSAAAKMQQNINDALWKEITHQVQQCVARWVYTHAIPFNACDNDEFKEMVEAIGQFGPGFQPPTQHDFRGKLLEEEHARTKSLLQDREDEKIKHGCSIMTDAWTDMKRRSIMNLCTNTSEGTTFLKSKEMSDQSHTSEAIYELVDKAIEDVGAENVVQIVTDNASNNMGAKALLHIKRPNIFWTSCATHTINLMLQGIGNIPKFKKTIDLAKSFTIFVYGHHRTLHVCGVTRFATAYLTLQSMMEKKDCLRKMVDSKWYDLPDVKTKKGKDATATVLNICFWKDVSLCLKVFEPLVKVLRLVDGDVKPSMGYVYGELLKAKREIKEAFGNVEMNYKEVMAIVDKKMKNRLDSPLHVAAYMLNPYYSYNNPAIFSDSIVVEKFMQCVETFYYGEDASWWRLYGGGAPDLQRMAIRILSLTSSSSGCERNWSTFEQLTPDSVALVPISGYVPSLFSCQKFRFQPRRRQTSG
;
A
#
# COMPACT_ATOMS: atom_id res chain seq x y z
N MET A 1 51.28 -14.33 -32.80
CA MET A 1 50.16 -14.53 -33.74
C MET A 1 49.26 -15.63 -33.20
N ALA A 2 47.93 -15.43 -33.14
CA ALA A 2 46.90 -16.46 -32.83
C ALA A 2 47.02 -17.17 -31.44
N ARG A 3 45.99 -17.75 -30.81
CA ARG A 3 44.50 -17.65 -30.90
C ARG A 3 43.90 -18.18 -29.58
N GLU A 4 42.65 -17.82 -29.30
CA GLU A 4 41.61 -18.60 -28.58
C GLU A 4 41.65 -18.91 -27.05
N ASN A 5 40.53 -18.52 -26.42
CA ASN A 5 39.67 -19.26 -25.45
C ASN A 5 40.16 -19.71 -24.04
N ARG A 6 39.53 -19.05 -23.05
CA ARG A 6 38.73 -19.62 -21.93
C ARG A 6 39.38 -20.15 -20.63
N ALA A 7 38.66 -19.75 -19.57
CA ALA A 7 38.29 -20.51 -18.36
C ALA A 7 39.26 -20.55 -17.16
N GLY A 8 38.72 -20.15 -16.00
CA GLY A 8 39.14 -20.70 -14.72
C GLY A 8 38.89 -19.81 -13.51
N ARG A 9 38.10 -20.33 -12.56
CA ARG A 9 38.12 -20.00 -11.12
C ARG A 9 37.68 -18.58 -10.71
N TRP A 10 36.58 -18.49 -9.98
CA TRP A 10 36.61 -18.20 -8.53
C TRP A 10 35.40 -18.89 -7.88
N ALA A 11 35.60 -19.49 -6.71
CA ALA A 11 34.65 -20.41 -6.11
C ALA A 11 34.60 -20.29 -4.58
N ILE A 12 33.39 -20.07 -4.07
CA ILE A 12 32.85 -20.50 -2.76
C ILE A 12 33.41 -19.84 -1.47
N ARG A 13 32.44 -19.45 -0.62
CA ARG A 13 32.38 -19.18 0.84
C ARG A 13 32.00 -17.70 1.12
N TYR A 14 31.06 -17.37 2.01
CA TYR A 14 30.58 -18.08 3.21
C TYR A 14 29.05 -18.23 3.34
N SER A 15 28.65 -19.06 4.29
CA SER A 15 27.26 -19.29 4.75
C SER A 15 26.87 -18.35 5.90
N ALA A 16 25.56 -18.20 6.13
CA ALA A 16 24.89 -17.42 7.19
C ALA A 16 25.15 -18.00 8.63
N PRO A 17 24.59 -17.45 9.75
CA PRO A 17 23.61 -16.34 9.87
C PRO A 17 23.83 -15.33 11.02
N PHE A 18 23.12 -14.18 10.98
CA PHE A 18 22.69 -13.48 12.21
C PHE A 18 21.38 -12.70 11.99
N LEU A 19 20.62 -12.52 13.06
CA LEU A 19 19.36 -11.76 13.07
C LEU A 19 19.64 -10.26 12.99
N SER A 20 19.05 -9.59 12.00
CA SER A 20 18.62 -8.19 12.15
C SER A 20 17.38 -7.93 11.30
N SER A 21 16.49 -7.11 11.83
CA SER A 21 15.43 -6.46 11.09
C SER A 21 16.04 -5.47 10.11
N HIS A 22 15.88 -5.68 8.80
CA HIS A 22 15.77 -4.58 7.82
C HIS A 22 15.12 -5.08 6.53
N THR A 23 14.17 -4.28 6.04
CA THR A 23 13.53 -4.38 4.74
C THR A 23 14.54 -3.95 3.67
N GLN A 24 14.97 -4.86 2.79
CA GLN A 24 15.73 -4.51 1.59
C GLN A 24 14.96 -4.86 0.31
N ALA A 25 14.56 -3.83 -0.42
CA ALA A 25 14.07 -3.94 -1.79
C ALA A 25 15.23 -3.76 -2.76
N VAL A 26 15.51 -4.76 -3.60
CA VAL A 26 16.50 -4.64 -4.68
C VAL A 26 15.87 -4.94 -6.05
N THR A 27 16.38 -4.26 -7.07
CA THR A 27 15.77 -4.01 -8.37
C THR A 27 15.96 -5.15 -9.38
N ARG A 28 15.54 -4.93 -10.63
CA ARG A 28 15.31 -5.96 -11.66
C ARG A 28 16.04 -5.55 -12.95
N ARG A 29 16.78 -6.47 -13.58
CA ARG A 29 17.17 -6.37 -15.00
C ARG A 29 16.62 -7.57 -15.77
N ARG A 30 16.29 -7.38 -17.05
CA ARG A 30 15.67 -8.36 -17.97
C ARG A 30 16.47 -8.40 -19.27
N SER A 31 16.59 -9.58 -19.87
CA SER A 31 16.94 -9.81 -21.28
C SER A 31 16.25 -11.09 -21.78
N SER A 32 16.25 -11.31 -23.09
CA SER A 32 15.19 -12.04 -23.85
C SER A 32 15.72 -13.15 -24.80
N ALA A 33 14.80 -13.75 -25.60
CA ALA A 33 14.97 -14.84 -26.59
C ALA A 33 15.07 -16.29 -26.02
N GLY A 34 14.66 -17.36 -26.72
CA GLY A 34 14.09 -17.54 -28.08
C GLY A 34 13.40 -18.93 -28.26
N SER A 35 12.91 -19.26 -29.46
CA SER A 35 12.14 -20.47 -29.86
C SER A 35 13.01 -21.77 -29.98
N GLU A 36 12.55 -23.01 -30.31
CA GLU A 36 11.53 -23.59 -31.23
C GLU A 36 10.96 -24.96 -30.71
N ARG A 37 9.72 -25.41 -31.03
CA ARG A 37 9.23 -26.43 -32.04
C ARG A 37 10.03 -27.77 -32.08
N THR A 38 9.48 -28.98 -32.31
CA THR A 38 8.40 -29.45 -33.24
C THR A 38 7.91 -30.91 -32.93
N LEU A 39 6.73 -31.34 -33.45
CA LEU A 39 6.22 -32.73 -33.78
C LEU A 39 6.16 -33.82 -32.65
N ALA A 40 5.07 -34.58 -32.33
CA ALA A 40 4.02 -35.36 -33.06
C ALA A 40 4.48 -36.79 -33.52
N PRO A 41 3.63 -37.87 -33.62
CA PRO A 41 2.20 -38.07 -33.26
C PRO A 41 1.82 -39.45 -32.56
N GLU A 42 0.51 -39.64 -32.24
CA GLU A 42 -0.33 -40.89 -32.19
C GLU A 42 0.10 -42.16 -31.37
N ILE A 43 -0.77 -43.07 -30.85
CA ILE A 43 -1.97 -43.75 -31.41
C ILE A 43 -3.11 -43.96 -30.36
N ALA A 44 -4.34 -44.12 -30.88
CA ALA A 44 -5.67 -44.44 -30.32
C ALA A 44 -5.76 -45.70 -29.38
N ARG A 45 -6.84 -46.06 -28.65
CA ARG A 45 -8.29 -45.68 -28.51
C ARG A 45 -8.88 -46.48 -27.30
N PRO A 46 -10.22 -46.53 -27.08
CA PRO A 46 -11.19 -45.49 -26.66
C PRO A 46 -11.20 -45.40 -25.10
N GLY A 47 -12.21 -44.95 -24.32
CA GLY A 47 -13.51 -44.29 -24.52
C GLY A 47 -14.22 -44.06 -23.16
N GLY A 48 -15.31 -43.28 -23.09
CA GLY A 48 -16.11 -43.04 -21.86
C GLY A 48 -16.58 -41.59 -21.68
N GLU A 49 -17.85 -41.34 -22.00
CA GLU A 49 -18.62 -40.09 -22.10
C GLU A 49 -18.23 -38.84 -21.25
N SER A 50 -17.64 -37.87 -21.96
CA SER A 50 -18.09 -36.46 -22.06
C SER A 50 -18.64 -35.69 -20.85
N ARG A 51 -17.73 -35.06 -20.07
CA ARG A 51 -18.01 -33.79 -19.36
C ARG A 51 -17.02 -32.72 -19.87
N VAL A 52 -17.51 -31.68 -20.56
CA VAL A 52 -16.65 -30.72 -21.27
C VAL A 52 -15.93 -29.76 -20.32
N LEU A 53 -14.77 -30.19 -19.81
CA LEU A 53 -13.83 -29.34 -19.08
C LEU A 53 -12.98 -28.52 -20.06
N LEU A 54 -13.33 -27.25 -20.24
CA LEU A 54 -12.54 -26.29 -21.02
C LEU A 54 -11.12 -26.14 -20.42
N LYS A 55 -10.11 -26.58 -21.18
CA LYS A 55 -8.69 -26.44 -20.84
C LYS A 55 -8.31 -24.95 -20.79
N LYS A 56 -7.88 -24.46 -19.62
CA LYS A 56 -7.35 -23.09 -19.46
C LYS A 56 -6.13 -22.88 -20.36
N SER A 57 -6.19 -21.92 -21.29
CA SER A 57 -5.09 -21.58 -22.18
C SER A 57 -4.11 -20.57 -21.55
N ALA A 58 -2.82 -20.68 -21.90
CA ALA A 58 -1.75 -19.85 -21.34
C ALA A 58 -1.81 -18.40 -21.87
N HIS A 59 -1.53 -17.43 -21.00
CA HIS A 59 -1.60 -16.01 -21.34
C HIS A 59 -0.30 -15.50 -22.03
N PRO A 60 -0.39 -14.62 -23.04
CA PRO A 60 0.76 -13.91 -23.59
C PRO A 60 1.41 -12.99 -22.54
N ARG A 61 2.74 -12.87 -22.55
CA ARG A 61 3.50 -12.02 -21.60
C ARG A 61 3.79 -10.65 -22.20
N GLY A 62 3.25 -9.57 -21.63
CA GLY A 62 3.73 -8.22 -21.98
C GLY A 62 2.79 -7.03 -21.77
N GLU A 63 1.89 -7.04 -20.80
CA GLU A 63 1.02 -5.89 -20.47
C GLU A 63 1.15 -5.48 -19.00
N SER A 64 0.86 -4.21 -18.72
CA SER A 64 0.83 -3.66 -17.37
C SER A 64 -0.37 -4.23 -16.59
N SER A 65 -0.29 -4.19 -15.26
CA SER A 65 -1.25 -4.87 -14.36
C SER A 65 -2.68 -4.31 -14.36
N ALA A 66 -3.01 -3.39 -15.26
CA ALA A 66 -4.38 -2.89 -15.47
C ALA A 66 -5.19 -3.77 -16.44
N ASP A 67 -4.55 -4.45 -17.41
CA ASP A 67 -5.25 -5.17 -18.49
C ASP A 67 -5.39 -6.69 -18.31
N ALA A 68 -5.01 -7.21 -17.14
CA ALA A 68 -5.24 -8.60 -16.73
C ALA A 68 -6.74 -8.92 -16.45
N GLY A 69 -7.67 -8.20 -17.08
CA GLY A 69 -9.11 -8.28 -16.84
C GLY A 69 -9.80 -9.43 -17.60
N GLY A 70 -10.58 -10.23 -16.89
CA GLY A 70 -11.20 -11.47 -17.35
C GLY A 70 -11.80 -11.42 -18.76
N GLY A 71 -11.31 -12.30 -19.63
CA GLY A 71 -11.68 -12.42 -21.04
C GLY A 71 -10.83 -13.48 -21.76
N TRP A 72 -9.53 -13.53 -21.44
CA TRP A 72 -8.59 -14.57 -21.90
C TRP A 72 -8.93 -16.00 -21.44
N GLU A 73 -9.87 -16.16 -20.49
CA GLU A 73 -10.43 -17.46 -20.11
C GLU A 73 -11.22 -18.11 -21.26
N TRP A 74 -11.76 -17.30 -22.19
CA TRP A 74 -12.56 -17.74 -23.35
C TRP A 74 -11.98 -17.27 -24.68
N GLY A 75 -10.71 -16.82 -24.69
CA GLY A 75 -10.05 -16.25 -25.84
C GLY A 75 -8.59 -16.67 -25.94
N ARG A 76 -8.13 -16.96 -27.15
CA ARG A 76 -6.70 -17.12 -27.47
C ARG A 76 -6.31 -16.23 -28.63
N LEU A 77 -5.05 -15.80 -28.71
CA LEU A 77 -4.54 -15.15 -29.93
C LEU A 77 -4.64 -16.12 -31.12
N CYS A 78 -4.93 -15.60 -32.31
CA CYS A 78 -4.81 -16.34 -33.56
C CYS A 78 -3.33 -16.49 -33.95
N ASP A 79 -2.54 -15.44 -33.74
CA ASP A 79 -1.10 -15.39 -33.96
C ASP A 79 -0.43 -14.81 -32.69
N PRO A 80 0.60 -15.45 -32.11
CA PRO A 80 1.36 -14.91 -30.98
C PRO A 80 1.95 -13.51 -31.20
N ASN A 81 2.18 -13.10 -32.45
CA ASN A 81 2.75 -11.81 -32.81
C ASN A 81 1.69 -10.72 -33.11
N ASP A 82 0.44 -11.10 -33.41
CA ASP A 82 -0.67 -10.17 -33.65
C ASP A 82 -1.65 -10.16 -32.47
N LYS A 83 -1.42 -9.22 -31.55
CA LYS A 83 -2.28 -8.99 -30.38
C LYS A 83 -3.73 -8.61 -30.73
N ASN A 84 -3.99 -8.13 -31.94
CA ASN A 84 -5.32 -7.66 -32.35
C ASN A 84 -6.21 -8.81 -32.82
N ARG A 85 -5.66 -9.97 -33.20
CA ARG A 85 -6.44 -11.12 -33.63
C ARG A 85 -6.67 -12.13 -32.50
N VAL A 86 -7.90 -12.15 -31.99
CA VAL A 86 -8.33 -13.04 -30.90
C VAL A 86 -9.45 -13.98 -31.37
N LYS A 87 -9.26 -15.28 -31.17
CA LYS A 87 -10.25 -16.34 -31.43
C LYS A 87 -11.03 -16.70 -30.17
N CYS A 88 -12.36 -16.69 -30.25
CA CYS A 88 -13.24 -17.17 -29.21
C CYS A 88 -13.11 -18.70 -29.04
N LEU A 89 -12.87 -19.16 -27.82
CA LEU A 89 -12.77 -20.59 -27.49
C LEU A 89 -14.13 -21.30 -27.43
N LEU A 90 -15.24 -20.56 -27.36
CA LEU A 90 -16.59 -21.13 -27.27
C LEU A 90 -17.22 -21.39 -28.64
N CYS A 91 -17.14 -20.42 -29.56
CA CYS A 91 -17.76 -20.51 -30.89
C CYS A 91 -16.77 -20.55 -32.06
N GLY A 92 -15.48 -20.29 -31.84
CA GLY A 92 -14.46 -20.26 -32.90
C GLY A 92 -14.37 -18.95 -33.69
N GLN A 93 -15.25 -17.97 -33.45
CA GLN A 93 -15.23 -16.68 -34.14
C GLN A 93 -13.93 -15.91 -33.87
N GLU A 94 -13.36 -15.29 -34.90
CA GLU A 94 -12.18 -14.43 -34.81
C GLU A 94 -12.59 -12.95 -34.76
N SER A 95 -11.90 -12.18 -33.92
CA SER A 95 -12.07 -10.74 -33.73
C SER A 95 -10.76 -10.03 -34.01
N THR A 96 -10.80 -8.91 -34.74
CA THR A 96 -9.63 -8.16 -35.22
C THR A 96 -9.30 -6.90 -34.41
N ALA A 97 -9.87 -6.75 -33.21
CA ALA A 97 -9.60 -5.62 -32.31
C ALA A 97 -9.36 -6.09 -30.85
N GLY A 98 -8.55 -7.13 -30.71
CA GLY A 98 -8.02 -7.62 -29.45
C GLY A 98 -9.07 -8.18 -28.49
N ILE A 99 -8.67 -8.30 -27.23
CA ILE A 99 -9.49 -8.93 -26.18
C ILE A 99 -10.75 -8.14 -25.83
N TYR A 100 -10.77 -6.83 -26.06
CA TYR A 100 -11.92 -5.97 -25.82
C TYR A 100 -13.10 -6.35 -26.72
N ARG A 101 -12.86 -6.54 -28.03
CA ARG A 101 -13.90 -6.96 -28.98
C ARG A 101 -14.39 -8.40 -28.71
N LEU A 102 -13.54 -9.27 -28.18
CA LEU A 102 -13.99 -10.58 -27.68
C LEU A 102 -14.93 -10.44 -26.47
N LYS A 103 -14.61 -9.59 -25.49
CA LYS A 103 -15.49 -9.33 -24.33
C LYS A 103 -16.86 -8.85 -24.80
N GLN A 104 -16.91 -7.97 -25.80
CA GLN A 104 -18.16 -7.50 -26.41
C GLN A 104 -18.94 -8.63 -27.13
N HIS A 105 -18.25 -9.47 -27.91
CA HIS A 105 -18.82 -10.66 -28.56
C HIS A 105 -19.45 -11.66 -27.55
N LEU A 106 -18.81 -11.85 -26.39
CA LEU A 106 -19.31 -12.70 -25.30
C LEU A 106 -20.44 -12.04 -24.49
N ALA A 107 -20.35 -10.72 -24.25
CA ALA A 107 -21.35 -9.95 -23.51
C ALA A 107 -22.62 -9.62 -24.34
N HIS A 108 -22.59 -9.85 -25.66
CA HIS A 108 -23.63 -9.42 -26.62
C HIS A 108 -23.83 -7.90 -26.67
N VAL A 109 -22.77 -7.13 -26.44
CA VAL A 109 -22.78 -5.66 -26.38
C VAL A 109 -22.17 -5.07 -27.66
N GLY A 110 -22.82 -4.05 -28.24
CA GLY A 110 -22.40 -3.36 -29.47
C GLY A 110 -23.16 -3.83 -30.71
N THR A 111 -23.38 -2.90 -31.65
CA THR A 111 -24.19 -3.11 -32.86
C THR A 111 -23.40 -3.81 -33.98
N SER A 112 -22.12 -3.48 -34.16
CA SER A 112 -21.25 -4.00 -35.23
C SER A 112 -20.44 -5.25 -34.82
N ILE A 113 -20.99 -6.08 -33.93
CA ILE A 113 -20.28 -7.19 -33.29
C ILE A 113 -21.15 -8.45 -33.34
N VAL A 114 -20.63 -9.49 -34.00
CA VAL A 114 -21.23 -10.83 -34.03
C VAL A 114 -21.41 -11.31 -32.59
N LYS A 115 -22.60 -11.78 -32.22
CA LYS A 115 -22.89 -12.29 -30.86
C LYS A 115 -22.48 -13.76 -30.75
N CYS A 116 -21.92 -14.16 -29.61
CA CYS A 116 -21.53 -15.55 -29.40
C CYS A 116 -22.76 -16.47 -29.24
N PRO A 117 -22.96 -17.50 -30.09
CA PRO A 117 -24.09 -18.43 -29.98
C PRO A 117 -23.90 -19.51 -28.90
N LYS A 118 -22.67 -19.70 -28.40
CA LYS A 118 -22.29 -20.76 -27.45
C LYS A 118 -21.84 -20.23 -26.08
N VAL A 119 -22.22 -18.99 -25.73
CA VAL A 119 -21.87 -18.38 -24.44
C VAL A 119 -22.93 -18.72 -23.39
N SER A 120 -22.51 -19.11 -22.19
CA SER A 120 -23.42 -19.27 -21.05
C SER A 120 -23.77 -17.90 -20.45
N GLU A 121 -24.94 -17.80 -19.83
CA GLU A 121 -25.41 -16.53 -19.25
C GLU A 121 -24.45 -16.00 -18.16
N GLU A 122 -23.84 -16.88 -17.36
CA GLU A 122 -22.79 -16.53 -16.39
C GLU A 122 -21.58 -15.82 -17.04
N VAL A 123 -21.09 -16.36 -18.17
CA VAL A 123 -19.92 -15.80 -18.89
C VAL A 123 -20.28 -14.49 -19.55
N LYS A 124 -21.48 -14.39 -20.12
CA LYS A 124 -22.03 -13.16 -20.71
C LYS A 124 -22.16 -12.06 -19.66
N GLN A 125 -22.73 -12.34 -18.50
CA GLN A 125 -22.83 -11.39 -17.38
C GLN A 125 -21.46 -11.00 -16.79
N LYS A 126 -20.51 -11.94 -16.70
CA LYS A 126 -19.13 -11.64 -16.27
C LYS A 126 -18.40 -10.74 -17.27
N CYS A 127 -18.55 -10.99 -18.57
CA CYS A 127 -17.97 -10.13 -19.61
C CYS A 127 -18.63 -8.74 -19.67
N LYS A 128 -19.96 -8.66 -19.49
CA LYS A 128 -20.70 -7.39 -19.43
C LYS A 128 -20.23 -6.54 -18.26
N ARG A 129 -20.20 -7.09 -17.03
CA ARG A 129 -19.67 -6.39 -15.84
C ARG A 129 -18.24 -5.88 -16.04
N ASN A 130 -17.35 -6.70 -16.62
CA ASN A 130 -15.97 -6.28 -16.91
C ASN A 130 -15.90 -5.08 -17.89
N LEU A 131 -16.77 -5.03 -18.89
CA LEU A 131 -16.86 -3.89 -19.83
C LEU A 131 -17.41 -2.64 -19.13
N ASP A 132 -18.51 -2.78 -18.40
CA ASP A 132 -19.19 -1.70 -17.69
C ASP A 132 -18.28 -1.08 -16.60
N GLU A 133 -17.57 -1.92 -15.83
CA GLU A 133 -16.54 -1.47 -14.87
C GLU A 133 -15.38 -0.72 -15.54
N THR A 134 -14.93 -1.18 -16.71
CA THR A 134 -13.82 -0.53 -17.44
C THR A 134 -14.27 0.81 -18.00
N ALA A 135 -15.50 0.89 -18.52
CA ALA A 135 -16.11 2.13 -18.98
C ALA A 135 -16.35 3.12 -17.83
N LYS A 136 -16.83 2.63 -16.67
CA LYS A 136 -16.99 3.43 -15.46
C LYS A 136 -15.63 3.99 -14.99
N LYS A 137 -14.63 3.14 -14.74
CA LYS A 137 -13.27 3.57 -14.35
C LYS A 137 -12.67 4.61 -15.31
N LYS A 138 -12.94 4.51 -16.61
CA LYS A 138 -12.52 5.52 -17.60
C LYS A 138 -13.28 6.84 -17.44
N LYS A 139 -14.61 6.82 -17.24
CA LYS A 139 -15.41 8.02 -16.97
C LYS A 139 -15.00 8.69 -15.66
N ASP A 140 -14.91 7.91 -14.57
CA ASP A 140 -14.50 8.39 -13.24
C ASP A 140 -13.12 9.08 -13.33
N LYS A 141 -12.14 8.48 -14.02
CA LYS A 141 -10.84 9.12 -14.28
C LYS A 141 -10.96 10.40 -15.11
N GLN A 142 -11.77 10.42 -16.17
CA GLN A 142 -11.97 11.62 -17.01
C GLN A 142 -12.76 12.74 -16.30
N GLN A 143 -13.49 12.42 -15.25
CA GLN A 143 -14.13 13.41 -14.38
C GLN A 143 -13.10 13.95 -13.38
N HIS A 144 -12.39 13.08 -12.66
CA HIS A 144 -11.30 13.47 -11.75
C HIS A 144 -10.21 14.31 -12.44
N ASP A 145 -9.74 13.89 -13.62
CA ASP A 145 -8.75 14.64 -14.41
C ASP A 145 -9.27 15.99 -14.95
N ARG A 146 -10.58 16.28 -14.85
CA ARG A 146 -11.19 17.59 -15.12
C ARG A 146 -11.33 18.42 -13.84
N GLU A 147 -11.86 17.83 -12.77
CA GLU A 147 -11.96 18.47 -11.44
C GLU A 147 -10.59 19.01 -10.99
N VAL A 148 -9.51 18.23 -11.17
CA VAL A 148 -8.13 18.65 -10.87
C VAL A 148 -7.66 19.86 -11.70
N ARG A 149 -8.12 20.01 -12.95
CA ARG A 149 -7.77 21.17 -13.80
C ARG A 149 -8.60 22.40 -13.47
N GLU A 150 -9.88 22.21 -13.16
CA GLU A 150 -10.82 23.26 -12.76
C GLU A 150 -10.46 23.89 -11.40
N ASN A 151 -9.71 23.16 -10.56
CA ASN A 151 -9.09 23.70 -9.35
C ASN A 151 -7.96 24.71 -9.62
N VAL A 152 -7.34 24.70 -10.81
CA VAL A 152 -6.29 25.64 -11.19
C VAL A 152 -6.94 26.93 -11.71
N GLN A 153 -7.00 27.93 -10.83
CA GLN A 153 -7.57 29.25 -11.12
C GLN A 153 -6.48 30.32 -10.95
N LEU A 154 -5.92 30.78 -12.07
CA LEU A 154 -5.01 31.93 -12.08
C LEU A 154 -5.82 33.22 -12.20
N ALA A 155 -5.52 34.22 -11.36
CA ALA A 155 -6.13 35.54 -11.47
C ALA A 155 -5.72 36.19 -12.79
N THR A 156 -6.70 36.52 -13.64
CA THR A 156 -6.49 37.30 -14.85
C THR A 156 -6.90 38.74 -14.56
N THR A 157 -6.01 39.69 -14.83
CA THR A 157 -6.35 41.12 -14.80
C THR A 157 -7.15 41.45 -16.05
N GLU A 158 -8.47 41.50 -15.91
CA GLU A 158 -9.40 41.98 -16.93
C GLU A 158 -9.31 43.52 -17.06
N ASP A 159 -8.19 44.03 -17.59
CA ASP A 159 -8.05 45.45 -17.96
C ASP A 159 -6.97 45.65 -19.06
N GLU A 160 -7.33 45.28 -20.29
CA GLU A 160 -6.97 46.01 -21.52
C GLU A 160 -7.75 45.40 -22.70
N VAL A 161 -9.03 45.75 -22.76
CA VAL A 161 -9.93 45.36 -23.85
C VAL A 161 -9.70 46.32 -25.03
N ILE A 162 -9.09 45.83 -26.11
CA ILE A 162 -9.28 46.42 -27.44
C ILE A 162 -10.42 45.63 -28.10
N GLU A 163 -11.58 46.26 -28.16
CA GLU A 163 -12.78 45.71 -28.78
C GLU A 163 -12.58 45.49 -30.29
N VAL A 164 -12.95 44.31 -30.78
CA VAL A 164 -13.61 44.17 -32.08
C VAL A 164 -14.69 43.10 -31.93
N GLU A 165 -15.94 43.53 -31.75
CA GLU A 165 -17.09 42.61 -31.72
C GLU A 165 -17.32 41.95 -33.09
N SER A 166 -17.66 40.66 -33.11
CA SER A 166 -19.04 40.24 -33.45
C SER A 166 -19.24 38.71 -33.58
N LEU A 167 -20.25 38.24 -32.83
CA LEU A 167 -21.20 37.16 -33.20
C LEU A 167 -20.70 35.71 -33.42
N ALA A 168 -20.57 34.95 -32.33
CA ALA A 168 -21.39 33.73 -32.08
C ALA A 168 -21.14 33.19 -30.66
N GLY A 169 -22.20 32.87 -29.91
CA GLY A 169 -22.09 32.54 -28.48
C GLY A 169 -21.68 31.10 -28.18
N SER A 170 -20.75 30.92 -27.23
CA SER A 170 -20.76 29.91 -26.15
C SER A 170 -19.45 29.94 -25.35
N SER A 171 -19.46 30.63 -24.21
CA SER A 171 -18.58 30.46 -23.03
C SER A 171 -17.28 29.66 -23.20
N SER A 172 -16.25 30.26 -23.80
CA SER A 172 -14.86 30.11 -23.38
C SER A 172 -14.02 31.23 -24.01
N THR A 173 -13.21 31.92 -23.22
CA THR A 173 -12.24 32.89 -23.75
C THR A 173 -11.20 32.15 -24.59
N PRO A 174 -10.87 32.60 -25.81
CA PRO A 174 -9.89 31.91 -26.64
C PRO A 174 -8.51 32.08 -26.02
N ARG A 175 -7.93 30.96 -25.56
CA ARG A 175 -6.54 30.88 -25.08
C ARG A 175 -5.61 31.48 -26.14
N LYS A 176 -4.89 32.57 -25.81
CA LYS A 176 -3.86 33.18 -26.69
C LYS A 176 -2.66 32.23 -26.83
N LEU A 177 -2.71 31.28 -27.77
CA LEU A 177 -1.74 30.18 -27.93
C LEU A 177 -0.66 30.48 -28.99
N GLY A 178 -0.05 31.66 -28.88
CA GLY A 178 1.20 31.99 -29.57
C GLY A 178 1.11 32.11 -31.09
N PRO A 179 2.26 32.15 -31.80
CA PRO A 179 2.30 32.50 -33.23
C PRO A 179 1.80 31.39 -34.18
N MET A 180 1.54 30.18 -33.69
CA MET A 180 1.11 29.04 -34.52
C MET A 180 -0.39 29.01 -34.82
N ASP A 181 -1.22 29.73 -34.07
CA ASP A 181 -2.69 29.81 -34.30
C ASP A 181 -3.05 30.38 -35.69
N LYS A 182 -2.10 31.03 -36.38
CA LYS A 182 -2.23 31.42 -37.80
C LYS A 182 -2.54 30.24 -38.74
N PHE A 183 -2.20 29.01 -38.35
CA PHE A 183 -2.36 27.81 -39.17
C PHE A 183 -3.50 26.89 -38.72
N THR A 184 -3.94 26.96 -37.47
CA THR A 184 -5.07 26.18 -36.91
C THR A 184 -6.34 27.02 -36.83
N ARG A 185 -6.94 27.30 -38.00
CA ARG A 185 -8.26 27.97 -38.03
C ARG A 185 -9.34 27.08 -37.40
N PRO A 186 -10.35 27.65 -36.72
CA PRO A 186 -11.59 26.96 -36.41
C PRO A 186 -12.18 26.32 -37.67
N ILE A 187 -12.92 25.22 -37.50
CA ILE A 187 -13.63 24.59 -38.61
C ILE A 187 -14.73 25.56 -39.04
N ASP A 188 -14.60 26.12 -40.24
CA ASP A 188 -15.63 27.00 -40.78
C ASP A 188 -16.93 26.19 -40.99
N PRO A 189 -18.05 26.55 -40.31
CA PRO A 189 -19.31 25.82 -40.41
C PRO A 189 -19.93 25.83 -41.82
N LYS A 190 -19.40 26.64 -42.75
CA LYS A 190 -19.80 26.69 -44.17
C LYS A 190 -19.06 25.70 -45.06
N LEU A 191 -18.06 24.96 -44.54
CA LEU A 191 -17.32 23.96 -45.31
C LEU A 191 -18.15 22.70 -45.59
N SER A 192 -17.91 22.07 -46.75
CA SER A 192 -18.50 20.76 -47.04
C SER A 192 -18.03 19.71 -46.04
N SER A 193 -18.84 18.66 -45.81
CA SER A 193 -18.49 17.57 -44.86
C SER A 193 -17.14 16.92 -45.15
N ALA A 194 -16.68 16.92 -46.42
CA ALA A 194 -15.36 16.42 -46.80
C ALA A 194 -14.23 17.40 -46.43
N ALA A 195 -14.40 18.70 -46.70
CA ALA A 195 -13.41 19.73 -46.37
C ALA A 195 -13.25 19.91 -44.85
N ALA A 196 -14.36 19.90 -44.10
CA ALA A 196 -14.34 19.93 -42.63
C ALA A 196 -13.56 18.73 -42.03
N LYS A 197 -13.76 17.51 -42.57
CA LYS A 197 -12.99 16.31 -42.17
C LYS A 197 -11.51 16.41 -42.54
N MET A 198 -11.18 17.00 -43.69
CA MET A 198 -9.79 17.21 -44.09
C MET A 198 -9.07 18.18 -43.15
N GLN A 199 -9.72 19.30 -42.78
CA GLN A 199 -9.18 20.25 -41.80
C GLN A 199 -9.07 19.63 -40.39
N GLN A 200 -10.05 18.82 -39.96
CA GLN A 200 -9.95 18.02 -38.73
C GLN A 200 -8.72 17.11 -38.73
N ASN A 201 -8.49 16.34 -39.80
CA ASN A 201 -7.33 15.45 -39.91
C ASN A 201 -5.98 16.20 -39.87
N ILE A 202 -5.91 17.38 -40.47
CA ILE A 202 -4.70 18.23 -40.45
C ILE A 202 -4.46 18.78 -39.04
N ASN A 203 -5.50 19.32 -38.38
CA ASN A 203 -5.41 19.78 -37.00
C ASN A 203 -5.00 18.63 -36.06
N ASP A 204 -5.63 17.45 -36.17
CA ASP A 204 -5.30 16.26 -35.39
C ASP A 204 -3.85 15.81 -35.57
N ALA A 205 -3.31 15.89 -36.80
CA ALA A 205 -1.92 15.53 -37.08
C ALA A 205 -0.95 16.54 -36.45
N LEU A 206 -1.23 17.85 -36.58
CA LEU A 206 -0.42 18.90 -36.01
C LEU A 206 -0.44 18.87 -34.47
N TRP A 207 -1.61 18.72 -33.85
CA TRP A 207 -1.74 18.59 -32.40
C TRP A 207 -1.04 17.35 -31.85
N LYS A 208 -1.02 16.22 -32.59
CA LYS A 208 -0.23 15.03 -32.20
C LYS A 208 1.27 15.32 -32.19
N GLU A 209 1.77 16.02 -33.20
CA GLU A 209 3.19 16.37 -33.29
C GLU A 209 3.60 17.36 -32.19
N ILE A 210 2.82 18.42 -31.96
CA ILE A 210 3.04 19.36 -30.84
C ILE A 210 3.00 18.63 -29.50
N THR A 211 2.00 17.76 -29.28
CA THR A 211 1.88 16.96 -28.05
C THR A 211 3.11 16.06 -27.86
N HIS A 212 3.60 15.43 -28.92
CA HIS A 212 4.79 14.59 -28.89
C HIS A 212 6.06 15.40 -28.54
N GLN A 213 6.23 16.60 -29.09
CA GLN A 213 7.35 17.49 -28.76
C GLN A 213 7.31 17.95 -27.28
N VAL A 214 6.13 18.33 -26.78
CA VAL A 214 5.96 18.66 -25.34
C VAL A 214 6.30 17.45 -24.47
N GLN A 215 5.81 16.25 -24.83
CA GLN A 215 6.13 15.00 -24.13
C GLN A 215 7.63 14.69 -24.14
N GLN A 216 8.34 14.94 -25.24
CA GLN A 216 9.80 14.77 -25.31
C GLN A 216 10.54 15.72 -24.36
N CYS A 217 10.10 16.97 -24.22
CA CYS A 217 10.69 17.92 -23.29
C CYS A 217 10.49 17.50 -21.83
N VAL A 218 9.27 17.09 -21.45
CA VAL A 218 8.96 16.53 -20.12
C VAL A 218 9.78 15.26 -19.85
N ALA A 219 9.81 14.32 -20.80
CA ALA A 219 10.57 13.07 -20.67
C ALA A 219 12.07 13.33 -20.50
N ARG A 220 12.64 14.28 -21.24
CA ARG A 220 14.05 14.68 -21.10
C ARG A 220 14.34 15.18 -19.68
N TRP A 221 13.52 16.08 -19.13
CA TRP A 221 13.68 16.58 -17.77
C TRP A 221 13.60 15.45 -16.72
N VAL A 222 12.60 14.56 -16.85
CA VAL A 222 12.41 13.39 -15.96
C VAL A 222 13.61 12.45 -16.01
N TYR A 223 14.14 12.13 -17.20
CA TYR A 223 15.28 11.22 -17.34
C TYR A 223 16.60 11.84 -16.87
N THR A 224 16.84 13.13 -17.17
CA THR A 224 18.06 13.84 -16.73
C THR A 224 18.15 13.94 -15.21
N HIS A 225 17.03 14.16 -14.52
CA HIS A 225 16.98 14.31 -13.05
C HIS A 225 16.59 13.01 -12.31
N ALA A 226 16.56 11.87 -13.02
CA ALA A 226 16.19 10.55 -12.50
C ALA A 226 14.87 10.52 -11.70
N ILE A 227 13.89 11.33 -12.11
CA ILE A 227 12.63 11.51 -11.37
C ILE A 227 11.82 10.20 -11.41
N PRO A 228 11.38 9.66 -10.25
CA PRO A 228 10.56 8.46 -10.20
C PRO A 228 9.25 8.65 -10.98
N PHE A 229 8.92 7.72 -11.88
CA PHE A 229 7.74 7.87 -12.75
C PHE A 229 6.41 8.01 -11.99
N ASN A 230 6.32 7.47 -10.76
CA ASN A 230 5.16 7.64 -9.89
C ASN A 230 4.96 9.08 -9.39
N ALA A 231 5.96 9.97 -9.50
CA ALA A 231 5.78 11.40 -9.24
C ALA A 231 4.93 12.08 -10.33
N CYS A 232 4.93 11.54 -11.55
CA CYS A 232 4.08 12.02 -12.66
C CYS A 232 2.65 11.46 -12.63
N ASP A 233 2.37 10.46 -11.78
CA ASP A 233 1.03 9.89 -11.61
C ASP A 233 0.16 10.69 -10.61
N ASN A 234 0.77 11.64 -9.89
CA ASN A 234 0.13 12.47 -8.87
C ASN A 234 -0.72 13.61 -9.48
N ASP A 235 -1.67 14.13 -8.72
CA ASP A 235 -2.56 15.21 -9.19
C ASP A 235 -1.84 16.57 -9.26
N GLU A 236 -0.90 16.84 -8.35
CA GLU A 236 -0.15 18.10 -8.30
C GLU A 236 0.75 18.28 -9.54
N PHE A 237 1.18 17.17 -10.16
CA PHE A 237 1.89 17.22 -11.45
C PHE A 237 0.97 17.67 -12.60
N LYS A 238 -0.33 17.31 -12.55
CA LYS A 238 -1.33 17.77 -13.51
C LYS A 238 -1.66 19.25 -13.27
N GLU A 239 -1.83 19.64 -12.01
CA GLU A 239 -2.05 21.04 -11.61
C GLU A 239 -0.89 21.93 -12.07
N MET A 240 0.36 21.50 -11.88
CA MET A 240 1.56 22.21 -12.37
C MET A 240 1.56 22.36 -13.90
N VAL A 241 1.26 21.29 -14.65
CA VAL A 241 1.23 21.34 -16.12
C VAL A 241 0.09 22.23 -16.63
N GLU A 242 -1.08 22.17 -15.98
CA GLU A 242 -2.23 23.02 -16.32
C GLU A 242 -1.94 24.50 -15.98
N ALA A 243 -1.35 24.80 -14.81
CA ALA A 243 -0.99 26.17 -14.41
C ALA A 243 0.03 26.82 -15.36
N ILE A 244 1.09 26.08 -15.73
CA ILE A 244 2.08 26.54 -16.73
C ILE A 244 1.38 26.74 -18.09
N GLY A 245 0.46 25.85 -18.46
CA GLY A 245 -0.32 25.95 -19.70
C GLY A 245 -1.31 27.13 -19.72
N GLN A 246 -1.92 27.48 -18.59
CA GLN A 246 -2.80 28.63 -18.44
C GLN A 246 -2.04 29.96 -18.45
N PHE A 247 -0.86 30.03 -17.81
CA PHE A 247 -0.01 31.23 -17.83
C PHE A 247 0.50 31.51 -19.25
N GLY A 248 0.95 30.48 -19.97
CA GLY A 248 1.47 30.62 -21.33
C GLY A 248 2.93 31.10 -21.39
N PRO A 249 3.35 31.72 -22.52
CA PRO A 249 4.75 32.10 -22.73
C PRO A 249 5.17 33.26 -21.79
N GLY A 250 6.37 33.16 -21.22
CA GLY A 250 6.96 34.21 -20.37
C GLY A 250 7.11 33.82 -18.90
N PHE A 251 6.45 32.74 -18.44
CA PHE A 251 6.61 32.21 -17.09
C PHE A 251 8.09 31.97 -16.76
N GLN A 252 8.57 32.57 -15.66
CA GLN A 252 9.90 32.32 -15.12
C GLN A 252 9.79 31.23 -14.02
N PRO A 253 10.43 30.05 -14.19
CA PRO A 253 10.42 29.03 -13.16
C PRO A 253 11.05 29.52 -11.85
N PRO A 254 10.55 29.09 -10.68
CA PRO A 254 11.13 29.49 -9.40
C PRO A 254 12.61 29.08 -9.27
N THR A 255 13.39 29.91 -8.56
CA THR A 255 14.80 29.62 -8.27
C THR A 255 14.94 28.66 -7.08
N GLN A 256 16.14 28.11 -6.89
CA GLN A 256 16.47 27.33 -5.69
C GLN A 256 16.26 28.12 -4.39
N HIS A 257 16.39 29.46 -4.42
CA HIS A 257 16.16 30.31 -3.26
C HIS A 257 14.68 30.43 -2.93
N ASP A 258 13.81 30.53 -3.95
CA ASP A 258 12.36 30.58 -3.77
C ASP A 258 11.83 29.26 -3.20
N PHE A 259 12.29 28.13 -3.75
CA PHE A 259 11.93 26.78 -3.30
C PHE A 259 12.32 26.45 -1.86
N ARG A 260 13.41 27.04 -1.34
CA ARG A 260 13.88 26.78 0.04
C ARG A 260 13.47 27.84 1.07
N GLY A 261 12.89 28.94 0.60
CA GLY A 261 12.44 30.08 1.42
C GLY A 261 10.94 30.29 1.24
N LYS A 262 10.57 31.40 0.61
CA LYS A 262 9.18 31.86 0.48
C LYS A 262 8.17 30.78 0.11
N LEU A 263 8.41 30.00 -0.96
CA LEU A 263 7.42 29.00 -1.42
C LEU A 263 7.27 27.83 -0.43
N LEU A 264 8.33 27.50 0.30
CA LEU A 264 8.30 26.47 1.35
C LEU A 264 7.52 26.95 2.58
N GLU A 265 7.70 28.21 2.96
CA GLU A 265 6.98 28.85 4.06
C GLU A 265 5.48 28.99 3.75
N GLU A 266 5.13 29.40 2.53
CA GLU A 266 3.74 29.49 2.04
C GLU A 266 3.07 28.11 2.00
N GLU A 267 3.72 27.09 1.44
CA GLU A 267 3.18 25.72 1.38
C GLU A 267 3.05 25.08 2.77
N HIS A 268 3.96 25.42 3.69
CA HIS A 268 3.87 25.01 5.09
C HIS A 268 2.70 25.66 5.81
N ALA A 269 2.50 26.98 5.64
CA ALA A 269 1.36 27.70 6.20
C ALA A 269 0.02 27.15 5.64
N ARG A 270 -0.06 26.91 4.34
CA ARG A 270 -1.22 26.27 3.68
C ARG A 270 -1.47 24.87 4.22
N THR A 271 -0.43 24.06 4.38
CA THR A 271 -0.56 22.70 4.94
C THR A 271 -1.02 22.75 6.40
N LYS A 272 -0.49 23.67 7.20
CA LYS A 272 -0.90 23.85 8.61
C LYS A 272 -2.37 24.25 8.73
N SER A 273 -2.84 25.19 7.89
CA SER A 273 -4.25 25.57 7.84
C SER A 273 -5.17 24.38 7.51
N LEU A 274 -4.76 23.51 6.59
CA LEU A 274 -5.50 22.30 6.21
C LEU A 274 -5.41 21.15 7.23
N LEU A 275 -4.68 21.34 8.32
CA LEU A 275 -4.59 20.41 9.45
C LEU A 275 -5.24 20.98 10.72
N GLN A 276 -5.86 22.17 10.65
CA GLN A 276 -6.47 22.82 11.81
C GLN A 276 -7.53 21.95 12.49
N ASP A 277 -8.40 21.29 11.71
CA ASP A 277 -9.41 20.34 12.23
C ASP A 277 -8.78 19.25 13.12
N ARG A 278 -7.56 18.81 12.82
CA ARG A 278 -6.83 17.79 13.61
C ARG A 278 -6.25 18.36 14.90
N GLU A 279 -5.82 19.62 14.89
CA GLU A 279 -5.35 20.33 16.08
C GLU A 279 -6.51 20.70 17.00
N ASP A 280 -7.68 21.05 16.45
CA ASP A 280 -8.89 21.33 17.22
C ASP A 280 -9.43 20.05 17.87
N GLU A 281 -9.45 18.93 17.15
CA GLU A 281 -9.82 17.62 17.69
C GLU A 281 -8.81 17.14 18.76
N LYS A 282 -7.51 17.46 18.61
CA LYS A 282 -6.49 17.23 19.64
C LYS A 282 -6.79 17.99 20.93
N ILE A 283 -7.23 19.25 20.86
CA ILE A 283 -7.60 20.02 22.06
C ILE A 283 -8.87 19.46 22.72
N LYS A 284 -9.85 19.05 21.89
CA LYS A 284 -11.17 18.60 22.33
C LYS A 284 -11.19 17.21 22.98
N HIS A 285 -10.45 16.25 22.42
CA HIS A 285 -10.45 14.85 22.86
C HIS A 285 -9.06 14.31 23.25
N GLY A 286 -8.02 15.11 23.06
CA GLY A 286 -6.63 14.68 23.27
C GLY A 286 -6.06 13.85 22.11
N CYS A 287 -4.76 13.60 22.18
CA CYS A 287 -4.05 12.78 21.22
C CYS A 287 -3.18 11.70 21.87
N SER A 288 -2.74 10.77 21.03
CA SER A 288 -1.56 9.94 21.29
C SER A 288 -0.32 10.64 20.74
N ILE A 289 0.76 10.73 21.51
CA ILE A 289 2.09 11.02 20.95
C ILE A 289 2.76 9.68 20.61
N MET A 290 3.35 9.58 19.43
CA MET A 290 4.06 8.40 18.95
C MET A 290 5.51 8.76 18.72
N THR A 291 6.43 7.89 19.13
CA THR A 291 7.84 7.97 18.73
C THR A 291 8.31 6.67 18.09
N ASP A 292 9.10 6.81 17.03
CA ASP A 292 9.81 5.72 16.38
C ASP A 292 11.21 6.17 15.98
N ALA A 293 12.16 5.24 16.00
CA ALA A 293 13.57 5.49 15.75
C ALA A 293 14.07 4.65 14.58
N TRP A 294 14.64 5.32 13.58
CA TRP A 294 15.27 4.68 12.44
C TRP A 294 16.76 4.97 12.43
N THR A 295 17.54 3.91 12.24
CA THR A 295 19.00 3.99 12.06
C THR A 295 19.37 3.35 10.74
N ASP A 296 20.18 4.03 9.93
CA ASP A 296 20.59 3.56 8.61
C ASP A 296 21.88 2.71 8.64
N MET A 297 22.23 2.13 7.49
CA MET A 297 23.45 1.32 7.36
C MET A 297 24.75 2.13 7.49
N LYS A 298 24.69 3.48 7.41
CA LYS A 298 25.80 4.40 7.70
C LYS A 298 25.84 4.83 9.18
N ARG A 299 24.96 4.28 10.03
CA ARG A 299 24.75 4.63 11.45
C ARG A 299 24.19 6.03 11.70
N ARG A 300 23.61 6.69 10.71
CA ARG A 300 22.80 7.90 10.94
C ARG A 300 21.51 7.50 11.63
N SER A 301 21.11 8.24 12.66
CA SER A 301 19.97 7.90 13.50
C SER A 301 18.99 9.07 13.60
N ILE A 302 17.71 8.81 13.33
CA ILE A 302 16.65 9.83 13.35
C ILE A 302 15.50 9.30 14.19
N MET A 303 14.97 10.13 15.08
CA MET A 303 13.76 9.83 15.86
C MET A 303 12.63 10.74 15.40
N ASN A 304 11.53 10.13 14.94
CA ASN A 304 10.31 10.82 14.51
C ASN A 304 9.33 10.92 15.69
N LEU A 305 8.73 12.09 15.85
CA LEU A 305 7.57 12.32 16.71
C LEU A 305 6.36 12.68 15.85
N CYS A 306 5.25 12.00 16.09
CA CYS A 306 3.96 12.30 15.51
C CYS A 306 2.88 12.36 16.59
N THR A 307 1.85 13.15 16.38
CA THR A 307 0.58 13.08 17.10
C THR A 307 -0.43 12.24 16.32
N ASN A 308 -1.39 11.63 17.00
CA ASN A 308 -2.50 10.92 16.38
C ASN A 308 -3.82 11.16 17.13
N THR A 309 -4.88 11.44 16.37
CA THR A 309 -6.26 11.60 16.80
C THR A 309 -7.20 10.71 15.97
N SER A 310 -8.50 10.77 16.26
CA SER A 310 -9.61 10.25 15.44
C SER A 310 -9.48 10.60 13.96
N GLU A 311 -9.05 11.82 13.65
CA GLU A 311 -8.88 12.37 12.29
C GLU A 311 -7.54 11.98 11.62
N GLY A 312 -6.70 11.20 12.30
CA GLY A 312 -5.48 10.60 11.76
C GLY A 312 -4.19 11.08 12.41
N THR A 313 -3.08 10.83 11.71
CA THR A 313 -1.71 11.10 12.18
C THR A 313 -1.16 12.40 11.58
N THR A 314 -0.51 13.21 12.42
CA THR A 314 0.19 14.44 12.05
C THR A 314 1.65 14.38 12.55
N PHE A 315 2.62 14.72 11.71
CA PHE A 315 4.02 14.85 12.12
C PHE A 315 4.22 16.09 12.99
N LEU A 316 4.90 15.89 14.13
CA LEU A 316 5.23 16.97 15.06
C LEU A 316 6.65 17.49 14.78
N LYS A 317 7.65 16.60 14.81
CA LYS A 317 9.06 16.93 14.59
C LYS A 317 9.90 15.66 14.36
N SER A 318 11.09 15.82 13.79
CA SER A 318 12.14 14.79 13.79
C SER A 318 13.40 15.35 14.43
N LYS A 319 14.11 14.55 15.23
CA LYS A 319 15.41 14.89 15.80
C LYS A 319 16.46 13.92 15.27
N GLU A 320 17.57 14.44 14.75
CA GLU A 320 18.76 13.61 14.50
C GLU A 320 19.45 13.29 15.83
N MET A 321 19.82 12.02 15.99
CA MET A 321 20.42 11.43 17.19
C MET A 321 21.68 10.62 16.84
N SER A 322 22.28 10.86 15.67
CA SER A 322 23.46 10.13 15.16
C SER A 322 24.67 10.20 16.11
N ASP A 323 24.77 11.27 16.90
CA ASP A 323 25.81 11.58 17.88
C ASP A 323 25.46 11.13 19.32
N GLN A 324 24.20 10.76 19.57
CA GLN A 324 23.65 10.54 20.90
C GLN A 324 23.20 9.08 21.08
N SER A 325 23.67 8.43 22.15
CA SER A 325 23.11 7.14 22.57
C SER A 325 21.62 7.28 22.84
N HIS A 326 20.78 6.40 22.29
CA HIS A 326 19.34 6.36 22.54
C HIS A 326 19.02 5.84 23.96
N THR A 327 19.50 6.50 25.01
CA THR A 327 19.27 6.08 26.39
C THR A 327 17.83 6.35 26.83
N SER A 328 17.43 5.78 27.96
CA SER A 328 16.10 5.98 28.55
C SER A 328 15.81 7.45 28.82
N GLU A 329 16.84 8.18 29.26
CA GLU A 329 16.80 9.59 29.62
C GLU A 329 16.63 10.47 28.37
N ALA A 330 17.43 10.23 27.32
CA ALA A 330 17.34 10.97 26.06
C ALA A 330 15.97 10.80 25.35
N ILE A 331 15.37 9.61 25.46
CA ILE A 331 14.02 9.33 24.96
C ILE A 331 12.98 10.06 25.83
N TYR A 332 13.12 9.97 27.16
CA TYR A 332 12.24 10.65 28.12
C TYR A 332 12.22 12.16 27.90
N GLU A 333 13.38 12.83 27.80
CA GLU A 333 13.48 14.27 27.54
C GLU A 333 12.81 14.69 26.22
N LEU A 334 13.00 13.89 25.16
CA LEU A 334 12.39 14.16 23.85
C LEU A 334 10.85 14.05 23.90
N VAL A 335 10.34 13.03 24.59
CA VAL A 335 8.90 12.80 24.79
C VAL A 335 8.29 13.87 25.70
N ASP A 336 8.93 14.18 26.83
CA ASP A 336 8.48 15.16 27.81
C ASP A 336 8.40 16.57 27.21
N LYS A 337 9.41 16.97 26.41
CA LYS A 337 9.34 18.20 25.62
C LYS A 337 8.23 18.15 24.56
N ALA A 338 7.95 17.00 23.96
CA ALA A 338 6.83 16.88 23.02
C ALA A 338 5.46 17.00 23.70
N ILE A 339 5.34 16.58 24.97
CA ILE A 339 4.15 16.81 25.80
C ILE A 339 4.00 18.30 26.12
N GLU A 340 5.10 18.99 26.42
CA GLU A 340 5.12 20.44 26.66
C GLU A 340 4.75 21.25 25.41
N ASP A 341 5.28 20.87 24.22
CA ASP A 341 4.92 21.49 22.94
C ASP A 341 3.44 21.28 22.55
N VAL A 342 2.78 20.23 23.08
CA VAL A 342 1.39 19.84 22.75
C VAL A 342 0.36 20.31 23.78
N GLY A 343 0.78 20.63 25.00
CA GLY A 343 -0.08 20.81 26.17
C GLY A 343 -0.37 19.47 26.85
N ALA A 344 -0.04 19.35 28.14
CA ALA A 344 -0.08 18.08 28.86
C ALA A 344 -1.52 17.54 29.03
N GLU A 345 -2.48 18.45 29.17
CA GLU A 345 -3.91 18.19 29.20
C GLU A 345 -4.45 17.57 27.89
N ASN A 346 -3.78 17.86 26.77
CA ASN A 346 -4.13 17.35 25.43
C ASN A 346 -3.47 16.00 25.13
N VAL A 347 -2.57 15.48 25.98
CA VAL A 347 -1.92 14.17 25.77
C VAL A 347 -2.61 13.11 26.62
N VAL A 348 -3.12 12.06 25.97
CA VAL A 348 -3.70 10.91 26.67
C VAL A 348 -2.65 9.81 26.87
N GLN A 349 -1.85 9.54 25.84
CA GLN A 349 -0.85 8.48 25.90
C GLN A 349 0.40 8.75 25.05
N ILE A 350 1.47 8.04 25.39
CA ILE A 350 2.68 7.86 24.59
C ILE A 350 2.71 6.43 24.04
N VAL A 351 2.94 6.26 22.74
CA VAL A 351 3.06 4.96 22.06
C VAL A 351 4.47 4.76 21.53
N THR A 352 5.15 3.70 21.97
CA THR A 352 6.52 3.37 21.54
C THR A 352 6.68 1.91 21.18
N ASP A 353 7.79 1.54 20.55
CA ASP A 353 8.17 0.13 20.43
C ASP A 353 8.50 -0.51 21.80
N ASN A 354 8.88 -1.80 21.79
CA ASN A 354 9.18 -2.58 23.00
C ASN A 354 10.68 -2.62 23.38
N ALA A 355 11.50 -1.68 22.90
CA ALA A 355 12.92 -1.60 23.28
C ALA A 355 13.09 -1.35 24.79
N SER A 356 14.20 -1.85 25.35
CA SER A 356 14.52 -1.69 26.78
C SER A 356 14.55 -0.23 27.24
N ASN A 357 15.03 0.66 26.38
CA ASN A 357 15.26 2.06 26.73
C ASN A 357 13.94 2.84 26.75
N ASN A 358 12.96 2.45 25.91
CA ASN A 358 11.58 2.91 26.00
C ASN A 358 10.91 2.47 27.31
N MET A 359 11.23 1.27 27.83
CA MET A 359 10.72 0.82 29.13
C MET A 359 11.33 1.60 30.32
N GLY A 360 12.58 2.06 30.20
CA GLY A 360 13.19 2.97 31.18
C GLY A 360 12.58 4.38 31.11
N ALA A 361 12.40 4.93 29.91
CA ALA A 361 11.76 6.22 29.67
C ALA A 361 10.32 6.26 30.23
N LYS A 362 9.58 5.14 30.08
CA LYS A 362 8.27 4.93 30.69
C LYS A 362 8.27 5.09 32.22
N ALA A 363 9.28 4.53 32.90
CA ALA A 363 9.37 4.62 34.36
C ALA A 363 9.63 6.06 34.82
N LEU A 364 10.49 6.79 34.11
CA LEU A 364 10.75 8.22 34.36
C LEU A 364 9.49 9.07 34.12
N LEU A 365 8.77 8.85 33.01
CA LEU A 365 7.57 9.61 32.70
C LEU A 365 6.45 9.39 33.72
N HIS A 366 6.25 8.15 34.19
CA HIS A 366 5.21 7.85 35.17
C HIS A 366 5.39 8.60 36.50
N ILE A 367 6.63 8.90 36.89
CA ILE A 367 6.93 9.71 38.09
C ILE A 367 6.58 11.19 37.88
N LYS A 368 6.94 11.79 36.73
CA LYS A 368 6.65 13.22 36.44
C LYS A 368 5.18 13.46 36.07
N ARG A 369 4.55 12.52 35.36
CA ARG A 369 3.22 12.66 34.73
C ARG A 369 2.40 11.38 34.91
N PRO A 370 1.93 11.06 36.14
CA PRO A 370 1.17 9.84 36.41
C PRO A 370 -0.11 9.72 35.57
N ASN A 371 -0.72 10.85 35.18
CA ASN A 371 -1.99 10.90 34.43
C ASN A 371 -1.86 10.54 32.93
N ILE A 372 -0.64 10.33 32.40
CA ILE A 372 -0.41 10.02 30.98
C ILE A 372 -0.03 8.54 30.84
N PHE A 373 -0.77 7.80 30.02
CA PHE A 373 -0.46 6.39 29.76
C PHE A 373 0.79 6.24 28.89
N TRP A 374 1.57 5.17 29.12
CA TRP A 374 2.60 4.74 28.17
C TRP A 374 2.28 3.32 27.68
N THR A 375 2.01 3.18 26.40
CA THR A 375 1.60 1.92 25.76
C THR A 375 2.65 1.36 24.81
N SER A 376 2.70 0.03 24.77
CA SER A 376 3.50 -0.73 23.80
C SER A 376 2.80 -0.77 22.45
N CYS A 377 3.52 -0.45 21.38
CA CYS A 377 3.04 -0.57 20.00
C CYS A 377 2.48 -1.98 19.71
N ALA A 378 1.22 -2.04 19.31
CA ALA A 378 0.49 -3.26 19.00
C ALA A 378 1.06 -3.97 17.76
N THR A 379 1.40 -3.23 16.70
CA THR A 379 2.03 -3.79 15.49
C THR A 379 3.31 -4.55 15.82
N HIS A 380 4.21 -3.91 16.59
CA HIS A 380 5.44 -4.55 17.04
C HIS A 380 5.15 -5.73 17.97
N THR A 381 4.21 -5.60 18.92
CA THR A 381 3.89 -6.66 19.89
C THR A 381 3.28 -7.90 19.22
N ILE A 382 2.38 -7.73 18.25
CA ILE A 382 1.81 -8.82 17.45
C ILE A 382 2.86 -9.45 16.54
N ASN A 383 3.78 -8.66 15.97
CA ASN A 383 4.91 -9.20 15.21
C ASN A 383 5.81 -10.09 16.10
N LEU A 384 6.04 -9.73 17.37
CA LEU A 384 6.74 -10.58 18.34
C LEU A 384 5.97 -11.87 18.70
N MET A 385 4.63 -11.87 18.67
CA MET A 385 3.82 -13.10 18.81
C MET A 385 4.04 -14.01 17.59
N LEU A 386 3.87 -13.46 16.37
CA LEU A 386 4.07 -14.16 15.11
C LEU A 386 5.48 -14.76 15.00
N GLN A 387 6.52 -13.99 15.38
CA GLN A 387 7.90 -14.44 15.42
C GLN A 387 8.10 -15.57 16.44
N GLY A 388 7.54 -15.46 17.64
CA GLY A 388 7.60 -16.49 18.68
C GLY A 388 7.00 -17.81 18.19
N ILE A 389 5.79 -17.77 17.64
CA ILE A 389 5.10 -18.94 17.08
C ILE A 389 5.90 -19.51 15.89
N GLY A 390 6.42 -18.66 15.01
CA GLY A 390 7.25 -19.06 13.87
C GLY A 390 8.58 -19.72 14.24
N ASN A 391 9.04 -19.57 15.48
CA ASN A 391 10.25 -20.22 16.01
C ASN A 391 10.00 -21.61 16.60
N ILE A 392 8.75 -22.00 16.90
CA ILE A 392 8.40 -23.36 17.34
C ILE A 392 8.89 -24.36 16.27
N PRO A 393 9.59 -25.45 16.62
CA PRO A 393 10.24 -26.35 15.66
C PRO A 393 9.33 -26.83 14.51
N LYS A 394 8.06 -27.13 14.82
CA LYS A 394 7.04 -27.54 13.84
C LYS A 394 6.77 -26.49 12.77
N PHE A 395 6.61 -25.22 13.16
CA PHE A 395 6.38 -24.12 12.22
C PHE A 395 7.67 -23.68 11.54
N LYS A 396 8.76 -23.58 12.30
CA LYS A 396 10.09 -23.20 11.80
C LYS A 396 10.56 -24.09 10.66
N LYS A 397 10.43 -25.42 10.79
CA LYS A 397 10.78 -26.38 9.73
C LYS A 397 10.03 -26.10 8.42
N THR A 398 8.73 -25.87 8.49
CA THR A 398 7.89 -25.58 7.31
C THR A 398 8.21 -24.23 6.69
N ILE A 399 8.43 -23.21 7.51
CA ILE A 399 8.84 -21.86 7.08
C ILE A 399 10.22 -21.93 6.37
N ASP A 400 11.18 -22.65 6.93
CA ASP A 400 12.54 -22.73 6.37
C ASP A 400 12.60 -23.61 5.10
N LEU A 401 11.74 -24.62 4.97
CA LEU A 401 11.50 -25.33 3.70
C LEU A 401 10.89 -24.41 2.64
N ALA A 402 9.86 -23.63 3.00
CA ALA A 402 9.22 -22.67 2.08
C ALA A 402 10.20 -21.57 1.63
N LYS A 403 11.03 -21.05 2.54
CA LYS A 403 12.13 -20.13 2.21
C LYS A 403 13.15 -20.79 1.28
N SER A 404 13.58 -22.01 1.57
CA SER A 404 14.56 -22.73 0.73
C SER A 404 14.03 -22.96 -0.69
N PHE A 405 12.77 -23.38 -0.81
CA PHE A 405 12.09 -23.53 -2.11
C PHE A 405 11.97 -22.20 -2.85
N THR A 406 11.52 -21.12 -2.19
CA THR A 406 11.36 -19.82 -2.84
C THR A 406 12.70 -19.19 -3.22
N ILE A 407 13.74 -19.31 -2.40
CA ILE A 407 15.12 -18.92 -2.76
C ILE A 407 15.60 -19.72 -3.99
N PHE A 408 15.32 -21.02 -4.06
CA PHE A 408 15.62 -21.81 -5.26
C PHE A 408 14.85 -21.29 -6.50
N VAL A 409 13.55 -21.03 -6.39
CA VAL A 409 12.75 -20.46 -7.50
C VAL A 409 13.29 -19.10 -7.94
N TYR A 410 13.52 -18.17 -7.01
CA TYR A 410 14.00 -16.81 -7.30
C TYR A 410 15.46 -16.76 -7.77
N GLY A 411 16.31 -17.71 -7.35
CA GLY A 411 17.70 -17.79 -7.78
C GLY A 411 17.90 -18.29 -9.22
N HIS A 412 16.92 -19.01 -9.78
CA HIS A 412 17.04 -19.60 -11.12
C HIS A 412 16.04 -18.97 -12.09
N HIS A 413 16.55 -18.07 -12.95
CA HIS A 413 15.78 -17.31 -13.94
C HIS A 413 14.86 -18.17 -14.84
N ARG A 414 15.21 -19.43 -15.09
CA ARG A 414 14.39 -20.40 -15.85
C ARG A 414 13.18 -20.88 -15.04
N THR A 415 13.38 -21.21 -13.77
CA THR A 415 12.30 -21.54 -12.81
C THR A 415 11.37 -20.34 -12.58
N LEU A 416 11.93 -19.14 -12.45
CA LEU A 416 11.20 -17.88 -12.41
C LEU A 416 10.36 -17.62 -13.67
N HIS A 417 10.80 -18.06 -14.84
CA HIS A 417 10.03 -17.92 -16.08
C HIS A 417 8.74 -18.76 -16.09
N VAL A 418 8.57 -19.74 -15.19
CA VAL A 418 7.33 -20.51 -15.02
C VAL A 418 6.42 -19.88 -13.94
N CYS A 419 6.98 -19.09 -13.02
CA CYS A 419 6.25 -18.54 -11.86
C CYS A 419 6.04 -17.02 -11.96
N GLY A 420 4.78 -16.60 -12.09
CA GLY A 420 4.40 -15.18 -12.05
C GLY A 420 4.83 -14.47 -10.75
N VAL A 421 5.54 -13.34 -10.91
CA VAL A 421 6.18 -12.58 -9.83
C VAL A 421 5.17 -11.90 -8.92
N THR A 422 5.28 -12.12 -7.61
CA THR A 422 4.70 -11.31 -6.53
C THR A 422 5.70 -11.23 -5.38
N ARG A 423 6.17 -10.02 -5.05
CA ARG A 423 7.10 -9.75 -3.93
C ARG A 423 6.29 -9.34 -2.71
N PHE A 424 6.50 -9.94 -1.53
CA PHE A 424 5.85 -9.50 -0.29
C PHE A 424 6.59 -9.93 0.99
N ALA A 425 6.22 -9.29 2.10
CA ALA A 425 6.80 -9.45 3.43
C ALA A 425 6.67 -10.88 4.02
N THR A 426 7.52 -11.19 4.98
CA THR A 426 8.64 -12.12 4.70
C THR A 426 8.40 -13.60 4.97
N ALA A 427 7.27 -13.99 5.57
CA ALA A 427 6.95 -15.40 5.84
C ALA A 427 5.49 -15.76 5.55
N TYR A 428 4.52 -15.10 6.20
CA TYR A 428 3.10 -15.41 6.03
C TYR A 428 2.63 -15.23 4.57
N LEU A 429 2.94 -14.07 3.96
CA LEU A 429 2.53 -13.79 2.57
C LEU A 429 3.26 -14.71 1.57
N THR A 430 4.47 -15.16 1.90
CA THR A 430 5.21 -16.19 1.15
C THR A 430 4.45 -17.53 1.17
N LEU A 431 4.04 -17.99 2.36
CA LEU A 431 3.27 -19.23 2.53
C LEU A 431 1.90 -19.12 1.85
N GLN A 432 1.23 -17.97 1.96
CA GLN A 432 -0.07 -17.70 1.33
C GLN A 432 0.05 -17.76 -0.19
N SER A 433 1.00 -17.03 -0.78
CA SER A 433 1.22 -17.03 -2.23
C SER A 433 1.66 -18.40 -2.76
N MET A 434 2.40 -19.19 -1.97
CA MET A 434 2.70 -20.58 -2.30
C MET A 434 1.44 -21.45 -2.30
N MET A 435 0.54 -21.30 -1.33
CA MET A 435 -0.72 -22.06 -1.26
C MET A 435 -1.67 -21.70 -2.41
N GLU A 436 -1.85 -20.41 -2.70
CA GLU A 436 -2.64 -19.92 -3.84
C GLU A 436 -2.12 -20.46 -5.18
N LYS A 437 -0.79 -20.58 -5.32
CA LYS A 437 -0.13 -21.09 -6.53
C LYS A 437 0.17 -22.59 -6.49
N LYS A 438 -0.27 -23.33 -5.47
CA LYS A 438 0.05 -24.75 -5.22
C LYS A 438 -0.06 -25.63 -6.46
N ASP A 439 -1.18 -25.56 -7.17
CA ASP A 439 -1.40 -26.39 -8.35
C ASP A 439 -0.47 -26.01 -9.52
N CYS A 440 -0.15 -24.73 -9.67
CA CYS A 440 0.81 -24.25 -10.68
C CYS A 440 2.24 -24.67 -10.32
N LEU A 441 2.62 -24.55 -9.04
CA LEU A 441 3.93 -24.96 -8.53
C LEU A 441 4.14 -26.48 -8.61
N ARG A 442 3.08 -27.28 -8.45
CA ARG A 442 3.13 -28.73 -8.68
C ARG A 442 3.17 -29.08 -10.16
N LYS A 443 2.40 -28.40 -11.02
CA LYS A 443 2.41 -28.59 -12.49
C LYS A 443 3.71 -28.14 -13.16
N MET A 444 4.49 -27.28 -12.51
CA MET A 444 5.84 -26.90 -12.94
C MET A 444 6.82 -28.09 -12.88
N VAL A 445 6.56 -29.10 -12.05
CA VAL A 445 7.32 -30.36 -12.00
C VAL A 445 6.75 -31.33 -13.05
N ASP A 446 6.96 -30.99 -14.33
CA ASP A 446 6.65 -31.85 -15.47
C ASP A 446 7.88 -32.64 -15.93
N SER A 447 7.86 -33.24 -17.13
CA SER A 447 9.04 -33.93 -17.68
C SER A 447 10.22 -32.97 -17.92
N LYS A 448 9.94 -31.75 -18.40
CA LYS A 448 10.96 -30.74 -18.75
C LYS A 448 11.65 -30.16 -17.52
N TRP A 449 11.02 -30.25 -16.35
CA TRP A 449 11.63 -29.91 -15.07
C TRP A 449 12.94 -30.68 -14.82
N TYR A 450 12.97 -31.98 -15.12
CA TYR A 450 14.12 -32.84 -14.86
C TYR A 450 15.27 -32.64 -15.86
N ASP A 451 15.02 -31.98 -16.99
CA ASP A 451 16.06 -31.62 -17.96
C ASP A 451 16.93 -30.45 -17.45
N LEU A 452 16.37 -29.60 -16.59
CA LEU A 452 17.05 -28.40 -16.06
C LEU A 452 18.31 -28.77 -15.25
N PRO A 453 19.51 -28.25 -15.58
CA PRO A 453 20.73 -28.48 -14.81
C PRO A 453 20.59 -28.06 -13.33
N ASP A 454 19.89 -26.96 -13.08
CA ASP A 454 19.65 -26.39 -11.76
C ASP A 454 18.88 -27.37 -10.84
N VAL A 455 17.96 -28.15 -11.42
CA VAL A 455 17.14 -29.16 -10.71
C VAL A 455 17.96 -30.39 -10.32
N LYS A 456 19.01 -30.71 -11.09
CA LYS A 456 19.90 -31.86 -10.82
C LYS A 456 20.84 -31.60 -9.62
N THR A 457 21.02 -30.33 -9.22
CA THR A 457 21.76 -29.96 -8.00
C THR A 457 21.06 -30.46 -6.73
N LYS A 458 21.79 -30.58 -5.62
CA LYS A 458 21.19 -30.94 -4.31
C LYS A 458 20.01 -30.02 -3.95
N LYS A 459 20.17 -28.70 -4.07
CA LYS A 459 19.11 -27.71 -3.82
C LYS A 459 17.89 -27.90 -4.72
N GLY A 460 18.10 -28.29 -5.98
CA GLY A 460 17.03 -28.58 -6.93
C GLY A 460 16.25 -29.86 -6.60
N LYS A 461 16.94 -30.92 -6.19
CA LYS A 461 16.33 -32.15 -5.67
C LYS A 461 15.51 -31.88 -4.41
N ASP A 462 16.08 -31.14 -3.45
CA ASP A 462 15.41 -30.76 -2.20
C ASP A 462 14.15 -29.90 -2.46
N ALA A 463 14.23 -28.94 -3.40
CA ALA A 463 13.10 -28.12 -3.83
C ALA A 463 11.99 -28.95 -4.52
N THR A 464 12.38 -29.92 -5.35
CA THR A 464 11.46 -30.85 -6.04
C THR A 464 10.74 -31.75 -5.03
N ALA A 465 11.48 -32.33 -4.08
CA ALA A 465 10.91 -33.11 -3.00
C ALA A 465 9.93 -32.27 -2.15
N THR A 466 10.30 -31.02 -1.83
CA THR A 466 9.44 -30.10 -1.06
C THR A 466 8.11 -29.81 -1.76
N VAL A 467 8.12 -29.46 -3.05
CA VAL A 467 6.90 -29.06 -3.77
C VAL A 467 5.96 -30.23 -4.08
N LEU A 468 6.49 -31.45 -4.18
CA LEU A 468 5.69 -32.67 -4.37
C LEU A 468 5.14 -33.24 -3.04
N ASN A 469 5.78 -32.94 -1.90
CA ASN A 469 5.42 -33.51 -0.61
C ASN A 469 4.03 -33.04 -0.12
N ILE A 470 3.11 -34.00 0.05
CA ILE A 470 1.73 -33.75 0.51
C ILE A 470 1.71 -33.24 1.97
N CYS A 471 2.57 -33.76 2.84
CA CYS A 471 2.67 -33.33 4.24
C CYS A 471 3.15 -31.88 4.34
N PHE A 472 4.14 -31.47 3.54
CA PHE A 472 4.56 -30.07 3.45
C PHE A 472 3.37 -29.13 3.16
N TRP A 473 2.52 -29.47 2.19
CA TRP A 473 1.32 -28.67 1.90
C TRP A 473 0.28 -28.69 3.04
N LYS A 474 0.13 -29.79 3.78
CA LYS A 474 -0.70 -29.83 4.99
C LYS A 474 -0.14 -28.91 6.08
N ASP A 475 1.17 -28.95 6.30
CA ASP A 475 1.85 -28.12 7.29
C ASP A 475 1.80 -26.62 6.92
N VAL A 476 1.95 -26.26 5.63
CA VAL A 476 1.73 -24.88 5.15
C VAL A 476 0.29 -24.44 5.41
N SER A 477 -0.70 -25.30 5.18
CA SER A 477 -2.10 -24.97 5.49
C SER A 477 -2.33 -24.76 6.99
N LEU A 478 -1.69 -25.54 7.86
CA LEU A 478 -1.77 -25.35 9.31
C LEU A 478 -1.07 -24.05 9.74
N CYS A 479 0.11 -23.73 9.18
CA CYS A 479 0.78 -22.45 9.40
C CYS A 479 -0.16 -21.29 9.08
N LEU A 480 -0.81 -21.31 7.92
CA LEU A 480 -1.74 -20.25 7.50
C LEU A 480 -2.91 -20.11 8.49
N LYS A 481 -3.57 -21.21 8.87
CA LYS A 481 -4.67 -21.17 9.86
C LYS A 481 -4.27 -20.62 11.24
N VAL A 482 -3.03 -20.85 11.68
CA VAL A 482 -2.53 -20.38 12.99
C VAL A 482 -2.04 -18.93 12.94
N PHE A 483 -1.43 -18.50 11.82
CA PHE A 483 -0.93 -17.13 11.68
C PHE A 483 -2.00 -16.13 11.22
N GLU A 484 -2.98 -16.56 10.40
CA GLU A 484 -4.00 -15.68 9.82
C GLU A 484 -4.77 -14.84 10.86
N PRO A 485 -5.22 -15.37 12.01
CA PRO A 485 -5.97 -14.58 12.99
C PRO A 485 -5.13 -13.41 13.53
N LEU A 486 -3.87 -13.66 13.89
CA LEU A 486 -2.95 -12.60 14.33
C LEU A 486 -2.57 -11.63 13.21
N VAL A 487 -2.50 -12.09 11.95
CA VAL A 487 -2.28 -11.20 10.79
C VAL A 487 -3.50 -10.31 10.50
N LYS A 488 -4.73 -10.76 10.81
CA LYS A 488 -5.93 -9.90 10.76
C LYS A 488 -5.83 -8.79 11.81
N VAL A 489 -5.48 -9.11 13.06
CA VAL A 489 -5.27 -8.09 14.11
C VAL A 489 -4.14 -7.13 13.72
N LEU A 490 -3.02 -7.64 13.20
CA LEU A 490 -1.89 -6.83 12.72
C LEU A 490 -2.32 -5.79 11.68
N ARG A 491 -3.12 -6.21 10.68
CA ARG A 491 -3.65 -5.30 9.65
C ARG A 491 -4.67 -4.29 10.17
N LEU A 492 -5.36 -4.61 11.27
CA LEU A 492 -6.28 -3.70 11.93
C LEU A 492 -5.55 -2.61 12.72
N VAL A 493 -4.45 -2.95 13.42
CA VAL A 493 -3.66 -1.97 14.18
C VAL A 493 -2.67 -1.14 13.34
N ASP A 494 -2.36 -1.58 12.13
CA ASP A 494 -1.51 -0.87 11.16
C ASP A 494 -2.31 0.05 10.20
N GLY A 495 -3.62 0.20 10.43
CA GLY A 495 -4.52 0.98 9.59
C GLY A 495 -4.90 2.34 10.19
N ASP A 496 -4.35 3.42 9.64
CA ASP A 496 -4.47 4.78 10.20
C ASP A 496 -5.80 5.51 9.84
N VAL A 497 -6.80 4.78 9.34
CA VAL A 497 -8.09 5.34 8.89
C VAL A 497 -9.17 5.24 9.98
N LYS A 498 -8.99 4.37 10.97
CA LYS A 498 -9.90 4.22 12.11
C LYS A 498 -9.09 3.97 13.39
N PRO A 499 -9.44 4.62 14.50
CA PRO A 499 -8.87 4.29 15.81
C PRO A 499 -8.94 2.79 16.11
N SER A 500 -7.77 2.20 16.39
CA SER A 500 -7.64 0.76 16.61
C SER A 500 -7.83 0.35 18.06
N MET A 501 -7.67 1.28 19.01
CA MET A 501 -7.60 1.00 20.46
C MET A 501 -8.79 0.18 20.98
N GLY A 502 -10.03 0.57 20.62
CA GLY A 502 -11.26 -0.12 21.03
C GLY A 502 -11.44 -1.55 20.47
N TYR A 503 -10.60 -1.98 19.52
CA TYR A 503 -10.71 -3.29 18.86
C TYR A 503 -9.58 -4.26 19.19
N VAL A 504 -8.42 -3.79 19.67
CA VAL A 504 -7.22 -4.62 19.87
C VAL A 504 -7.49 -5.83 20.76
N TYR A 505 -8.01 -5.61 21.97
CA TYR A 505 -8.21 -6.67 22.95
C TYR A 505 -9.29 -7.67 22.51
N GLY A 506 -10.42 -7.17 21.98
CA GLY A 506 -11.52 -8.02 21.48
C GLY A 506 -11.12 -8.90 20.29
N GLU A 507 -10.41 -8.34 19.29
CA GLU A 507 -9.91 -9.13 18.17
C GLU A 507 -8.75 -10.06 18.58
N LEU A 508 -7.97 -9.75 19.62
CA LEU A 508 -7.01 -10.71 20.20
C LEU A 508 -7.70 -11.89 20.90
N LEU A 509 -8.77 -11.65 21.67
CA LEU A 509 -9.57 -12.73 22.27
C LEU A 509 -10.21 -13.63 21.21
N LYS A 510 -10.69 -13.04 20.11
CA LYS A 510 -11.18 -13.77 18.94
C LYS A 510 -10.05 -14.55 18.23
N ALA A 511 -8.89 -13.93 18.01
CA ALA A 511 -7.74 -14.61 17.42
C ALA A 511 -7.26 -15.80 18.26
N LYS A 512 -7.29 -15.69 19.60
CA LYS A 512 -7.01 -16.81 20.51
C LYS A 512 -8.01 -17.96 20.31
N ARG A 513 -9.30 -17.68 20.08
CA ARG A 513 -10.31 -18.71 19.76
C ARG A 513 -10.07 -19.36 18.38
N GLU A 514 -9.91 -18.56 17.33
CA GLU A 514 -9.64 -19.06 15.97
C GLU A 514 -8.38 -19.96 15.91
N ILE A 515 -7.33 -19.63 16.69
CA ILE A 515 -6.13 -20.47 16.80
C ILE A 515 -6.42 -21.80 17.52
N LYS A 516 -7.20 -21.81 18.61
CA LYS A 516 -7.58 -23.05 19.31
C LYS A 516 -8.38 -23.98 18.37
N GLU A 517 -9.31 -23.41 17.61
CA GLU A 517 -10.12 -24.11 16.61
C GLU A 517 -9.24 -24.68 15.47
N ALA A 518 -8.20 -23.96 15.04
CA ALA A 518 -7.23 -24.45 14.05
C ALA A 518 -6.48 -25.72 14.50
N PHE A 519 -6.39 -25.97 15.81
CA PHE A 519 -5.85 -27.19 16.42
C PHE A 519 -6.93 -28.20 16.84
N GLY A 520 -8.18 -28.02 16.43
CA GLY A 520 -9.31 -28.87 16.78
C GLY A 520 -9.72 -28.78 18.25
N ASN A 521 -9.43 -27.64 18.91
CA ASN A 521 -9.64 -27.40 20.34
C ASN A 521 -8.91 -28.37 21.29
N VAL A 522 -7.93 -29.13 20.81
CA VAL A 522 -7.09 -30.02 21.62
C VAL A 522 -6.00 -29.21 22.32
N GLU A 523 -6.11 -29.03 23.63
CA GLU A 523 -5.21 -28.19 24.44
C GLU A 523 -3.73 -28.54 24.29
N MET A 524 -3.40 -29.83 24.31
CA MET A 524 -2.03 -30.32 24.13
C MET A 524 -1.37 -29.85 22.82
N ASN A 525 -2.16 -29.55 21.78
CA ASN A 525 -1.68 -29.08 20.49
C ASN A 525 -1.50 -27.55 20.42
N TYR A 526 -2.29 -26.77 21.18
CA TYR A 526 -2.26 -25.30 21.13
C TYR A 526 -1.55 -24.63 22.31
N LYS A 527 -1.28 -25.35 23.42
CA LYS A 527 -0.76 -24.77 24.67
C LYS A 527 0.52 -23.94 24.50
N GLU A 528 1.46 -24.41 23.67
CA GLU A 528 2.72 -23.69 23.41
C GLU A 528 2.47 -22.37 22.65
N VAL A 529 1.55 -22.39 21.69
CA VAL A 529 1.14 -21.21 20.91
C VAL A 529 0.42 -20.20 21.82
N MET A 530 -0.52 -20.65 22.65
CA MET A 530 -1.21 -19.79 23.61
C MET A 530 -0.24 -19.18 24.63
N ALA A 531 0.69 -19.97 25.19
CA ALA A 531 1.69 -19.47 26.14
C ALA A 531 2.58 -18.35 25.53
N ILE A 532 2.90 -18.42 24.23
CA ILE A 532 3.61 -17.35 23.52
C ILE A 532 2.74 -16.12 23.36
N VAL A 533 1.48 -16.27 22.93
CA VAL A 533 0.53 -15.16 22.79
C VAL A 533 0.33 -14.46 24.13
N ASP A 534 0.00 -15.21 25.19
CA ASP A 534 -0.27 -14.67 26.52
C ASP A 534 0.97 -13.99 27.12
N LYS A 535 2.16 -14.60 27.00
CA LYS A 535 3.42 -13.99 27.45
C LYS A 535 3.77 -12.68 26.72
N LYS A 536 3.39 -12.54 25.45
CA LYS A 536 3.64 -11.33 24.66
C LYS A 536 2.52 -10.29 24.80
N MET A 537 1.31 -10.72 25.16
CA MET A 537 0.16 -9.87 25.43
C MET A 537 0.29 -9.18 26.79
N LYS A 538 0.80 -9.91 27.81
CA LYS A 538 0.81 -9.51 29.23
C LYS A 538 1.46 -8.15 29.51
N ASN A 539 0.73 -7.32 30.27
CA ASN A 539 1.03 -5.94 30.61
C ASN A 539 1.28 -5.02 29.39
N ARG A 540 0.74 -5.39 28.22
CA ARG A 540 0.94 -4.67 26.95
C ARG A 540 -0.37 -4.43 26.23
N LEU A 541 -0.95 -5.48 25.64
CA LEU A 541 -2.21 -5.40 24.88
C LEU A 541 -3.42 -5.84 25.71
N ASP A 542 -3.19 -6.23 26.96
CA ASP A 542 -4.13 -6.39 28.07
C ASP A 542 -3.95 -5.30 29.14
N SER A 543 -3.30 -4.17 28.80
CA SER A 543 -3.13 -3.05 29.72
C SER A 543 -4.49 -2.42 30.09
N PRO A 544 -4.58 -1.69 31.22
CA PRO A 544 -5.79 -0.97 31.63
C PRO A 544 -6.50 -0.23 30.49
N LEU A 545 -5.73 0.55 29.71
CA LEU A 545 -6.24 1.31 28.57
C LEU A 545 -6.85 0.45 27.46
N HIS A 546 -6.21 -0.66 27.06
CA HIS A 546 -6.73 -1.55 26.02
C HIS A 546 -7.99 -2.30 26.45
N VAL A 547 -8.07 -2.69 27.72
CA VAL A 547 -9.23 -3.41 28.29
C VAL A 547 -10.40 -2.46 28.54
N ALA A 548 -10.14 -1.25 29.05
CA ALA A 548 -11.13 -0.18 29.14
C ALA A 548 -11.70 0.18 27.76
N ALA A 549 -10.85 0.29 26.74
CA ALA A 549 -11.30 0.56 25.36
C ALA A 549 -12.20 -0.55 24.81
N TYR A 550 -11.94 -1.82 25.13
CA TYR A 550 -12.81 -2.94 24.79
C TYR A 550 -14.17 -2.89 25.50
N MET A 551 -14.18 -2.57 26.79
CA MET A 551 -15.41 -2.40 27.60
C MET A 551 -16.29 -1.25 27.09
N LEU A 552 -15.66 -0.13 26.70
CA LEU A 552 -16.34 1.09 26.27
C LEU A 552 -16.80 1.04 24.80
N ASN A 553 -16.31 0.10 24.00
CA ASN A 553 -16.67 -0.04 22.58
C ASN A 553 -18.07 -0.69 22.42
N PRO A 554 -19.09 0.03 21.89
CA PRO A 554 -20.45 -0.50 21.73
C PRO A 554 -20.52 -1.80 20.92
N TYR A 555 -19.58 -2.02 19.98
CA TYR A 555 -19.52 -3.25 19.18
C TYR A 555 -19.29 -4.51 20.02
N TYR A 556 -18.62 -4.41 21.17
CA TYR A 556 -18.46 -5.55 22.08
C TYR A 556 -19.48 -5.50 23.21
N SER A 557 -19.68 -4.34 23.84
CA SER A 557 -20.53 -4.23 25.03
C SER A 557 -22.03 -4.46 24.78
N TYR A 558 -22.56 -4.07 23.61
CA TYR A 558 -23.96 -4.40 23.25
C TYR A 558 -24.12 -5.86 22.81
N ASN A 559 -23.10 -6.45 22.20
CA ASN A 559 -23.11 -7.86 21.79
C ASN A 559 -22.86 -8.83 22.96
N ASN A 560 -22.23 -8.36 24.05
CA ASN A 560 -22.00 -9.14 25.25
C ASN A 560 -22.04 -8.25 26.52
N PRO A 561 -23.22 -8.02 27.11
CA PRO A 561 -23.36 -7.25 28.34
C PRO A 561 -22.59 -7.82 29.55
N ALA A 562 -22.22 -9.10 29.55
CA ALA A 562 -21.45 -9.70 30.63
C ALA A 562 -20.03 -9.11 30.78
N ILE A 563 -19.54 -8.35 29.78
CA ILE A 563 -18.28 -7.59 29.87
C ILE A 563 -18.30 -6.62 31.07
N PHE A 564 -19.46 -6.05 31.42
CA PHE A 564 -19.61 -5.16 32.58
C PHE A 564 -19.56 -5.88 33.93
N SER A 565 -19.58 -7.21 33.94
CA SER A 565 -19.52 -8.06 35.15
C SER A 565 -18.27 -8.93 35.22
N ASP A 566 -17.39 -8.87 34.21
CA ASP A 566 -16.10 -9.55 34.22
C ASP A 566 -15.14 -8.80 35.17
N SER A 567 -14.69 -9.48 36.22
CA SER A 567 -13.87 -8.86 37.28
C SER A 567 -12.53 -8.33 36.77
N ILE A 568 -11.93 -8.97 35.77
CA ILE A 568 -10.65 -8.52 35.18
C ILE A 568 -10.90 -7.27 34.34
N VAL A 569 -12.00 -7.23 33.58
CA VAL A 569 -12.37 -6.05 32.79
C VAL A 569 -12.67 -4.86 33.70
N VAL A 570 -13.46 -5.06 34.75
CA VAL A 570 -13.81 -4.00 35.71
C VAL A 570 -12.59 -3.50 36.48
N GLU A 571 -11.71 -4.39 36.98
CA GLU A 571 -10.45 -4.01 37.63
C GLU A 571 -9.57 -3.15 36.71
N LYS A 572 -9.39 -3.57 35.46
CA LYS A 572 -8.58 -2.87 34.46
C LYS A 572 -9.21 -1.54 34.03
N PHE A 573 -10.53 -1.45 34.01
CA PHE A 573 -11.25 -0.21 33.78
C PHE A 573 -11.08 0.77 34.95
N MET A 574 -11.18 0.32 36.21
CA MET A 574 -10.94 1.17 37.39
C MET A 574 -9.50 1.70 37.40
N GLN A 575 -8.49 0.87 37.10
CA GLN A 575 -7.10 1.31 36.94
C GLN A 575 -6.91 2.37 35.83
N CYS A 576 -7.77 2.34 34.80
CA CYS A 576 -7.78 3.36 33.75
C CYS A 576 -8.39 4.68 34.28
N VAL A 577 -9.51 4.61 35.01
CA VAL A 577 -10.16 5.76 35.67
C VAL A 577 -9.23 6.43 36.69
N GLU A 578 -8.55 5.65 37.53
CA GLU A 578 -7.54 6.12 38.50
C GLU A 578 -6.38 6.86 37.84
N THR A 579 -6.00 6.46 36.62
CA THR A 579 -4.96 7.16 35.85
C THR A 579 -5.49 8.47 35.26
N PHE A 580 -6.71 8.47 34.70
CA PHE A 580 -7.31 9.69 34.14
C PHE A 580 -7.59 10.77 35.20
N TYR A 581 -7.98 10.38 36.41
CA TYR A 581 -8.41 11.27 37.49
C TYR A 581 -7.50 11.17 38.74
N TYR A 582 -6.21 10.94 38.52
CA TYR A 582 -5.21 10.75 39.57
C TYR A 582 -5.19 11.93 40.56
N GLY A 583 -5.46 11.63 41.84
CA GLY A 583 -5.46 12.62 42.93
C GLY A 583 -6.75 13.46 43.05
N GLU A 584 -7.80 13.15 42.29
CA GLU A 584 -9.03 13.95 42.21
C GLU A 584 -10.26 13.29 42.88
N ASP A 585 -10.11 12.60 44.00
CA ASP A 585 -11.17 11.84 44.69
C ASP A 585 -12.46 12.65 44.94
N ALA A 586 -12.32 13.93 45.32
CA ALA A 586 -13.45 14.84 45.54
C ALA A 586 -14.10 15.34 44.24
N SER A 587 -13.33 15.51 43.16
CA SER A 587 -13.88 15.78 41.83
C SER A 587 -14.64 14.56 41.32
N TRP A 588 -14.12 13.35 41.53
CA TRP A 588 -14.75 12.10 41.09
C TRP A 588 -16.19 11.99 41.60
N TRP A 589 -16.41 12.15 42.91
CA TRP A 589 -17.77 12.15 43.47
C TRP A 589 -18.65 13.29 42.94
N ARG A 590 -18.07 14.46 42.66
CA ARG A 590 -18.79 15.62 42.09
C ARG A 590 -19.21 15.41 40.63
N LEU A 591 -18.40 14.71 39.83
CA LEU A 591 -18.64 14.48 38.38
C LEU A 591 -19.55 13.25 38.13
N TYR A 592 -19.41 12.20 38.95
CA TYR A 592 -20.12 10.92 38.72
C TYR A 592 -21.39 10.73 39.55
N GLY A 593 -21.66 11.57 40.55
CA GLY A 593 -22.83 11.44 41.43
C GLY A 593 -24.21 11.68 40.78
N GLY A 594 -24.30 12.17 39.52
CA GLY A 594 -25.58 12.58 38.93
C GLY A 594 -25.78 12.36 37.42
N GLY A 595 -24.77 12.01 36.63
CA GLY A 595 -24.96 11.86 35.16
C GLY A 595 -23.77 11.42 34.30
N ALA A 596 -22.56 11.31 34.86
CA ALA A 596 -21.36 10.79 34.21
C ALA A 596 -20.95 11.39 32.82
N PRO A 597 -21.09 12.71 32.56
CA PRO A 597 -20.66 13.30 31.28
C PRO A 597 -19.14 13.18 31.06
N ASP A 598 -18.33 13.18 32.13
CA ASP A 598 -16.88 13.03 32.04
C ASP A 598 -16.46 11.58 31.74
N LEU A 599 -17.33 10.60 32.00
CA LEU A 599 -17.12 9.22 31.56
C LEU A 599 -17.36 9.10 30.06
N GLN A 600 -18.38 9.80 29.54
CA GLN A 600 -18.60 9.92 28.09
C GLN A 600 -17.39 10.60 27.43
N ARG A 601 -16.87 11.69 28.01
CA ARG A 601 -15.64 12.33 27.53
C ARG A 601 -14.48 11.34 27.53
N MET A 602 -14.17 10.71 28.66
CA MET A 602 -13.11 9.70 28.78
C MET A 602 -13.24 8.59 27.74
N ALA A 603 -14.45 8.07 27.51
CA ALA A 603 -14.69 7.05 26.50
C ALA A 603 -14.36 7.52 25.08
N ILE A 604 -14.74 8.76 24.72
CA ILE A 604 -14.36 9.34 23.43
C ILE A 604 -12.84 9.51 23.33
N ARG A 605 -12.17 10.00 24.39
CA ARG A 605 -10.70 10.14 24.43
C ARG A 605 -10.03 8.78 24.18
N ILE A 606 -10.42 7.74 24.91
CA ILE A 606 -9.86 6.37 24.81
C ILE A 606 -10.13 5.73 23.44
N LEU A 607 -11.36 5.83 22.94
CA LEU A 607 -11.75 5.19 21.68
C LEU A 607 -11.17 5.90 20.45
N SER A 608 -10.71 7.14 20.57
CA SER A 608 -10.08 7.90 19.48
C SER A 608 -8.58 7.62 19.31
N LEU A 609 -7.98 6.77 20.16
CA LEU A 609 -6.54 6.50 20.17
C LEU A 609 -6.09 5.47 19.12
N THR A 610 -4.87 5.65 18.61
CA THR A 610 -4.08 4.60 17.96
C THR A 610 -3.49 3.63 18.99
N SER A 611 -3.30 2.38 18.60
CA SER A 611 -2.50 1.39 19.36
C SER A 611 -1.13 1.09 18.74
N SER A 612 -0.73 1.80 17.67
CA SER A 612 0.51 1.54 16.92
C SER A 612 1.31 2.81 16.68
N SER A 613 2.64 2.70 16.78
CA SER A 613 3.60 3.75 16.37
C SER A 613 3.93 3.73 14.87
N SER A 614 3.38 2.77 14.08
CA SER A 614 3.73 2.60 12.65
C SER A 614 3.36 3.79 11.75
N GLY A 615 2.53 4.72 12.23
CA GLY A 615 2.32 6.03 11.59
C GLY A 615 3.63 6.84 11.44
N CYS A 616 4.57 6.71 12.39
CA CYS A 616 5.90 7.34 12.32
C CYS A 616 6.82 6.72 11.26
N GLU A 617 6.62 5.44 10.90
CA GLU A 617 7.47 4.73 9.94
C GLU A 617 7.25 5.19 8.49
N ARG A 618 6.09 5.77 8.20
CA ARG A 618 5.66 6.10 6.82
C ARG A 618 6.51 7.18 6.15
N ASN A 619 7.28 7.95 6.91
CA ASN A 619 8.17 8.98 6.39
C ASN A 619 9.58 8.45 6.05
N TRP A 620 10.00 7.27 6.55
CA TRP A 620 11.40 6.80 6.40
C TRP A 620 11.85 6.68 4.93
N SER A 621 10.97 6.23 4.04
CA SER A 621 11.23 6.20 2.58
C SER A 621 11.47 7.57 1.94
N THR A 622 11.02 8.65 2.58
CA THR A 622 11.20 10.05 2.14
C THR A 622 12.52 10.59 2.68
N PHE A 623 12.86 10.30 3.95
CA PHE A 623 14.19 10.59 4.50
C PHE A 623 15.32 9.94 3.67
N GLU A 624 15.14 8.69 3.21
CA GLU A 624 16.11 8.02 2.33
C GLU A 624 16.31 8.75 0.98
N GLN A 625 15.30 9.46 0.48
CA GLN A 625 15.36 10.23 -0.79
C GLN A 625 15.92 11.65 -0.62
N LEU A 626 15.73 12.26 0.56
CA LEU A 626 16.25 13.60 0.87
C LEU A 626 17.70 13.60 1.38
N THR A 627 18.20 12.44 1.85
CA THR A 627 19.54 12.29 2.45
C THR A 627 20.66 11.59 1.61
N PRO A 628 20.55 11.33 0.28
CA PRO A 628 21.72 10.97 -0.54
C PRO A 628 22.72 12.12 -0.63
N ASP A 629 24.01 11.80 -0.74
CA ASP A 629 25.15 12.73 -0.60
C ASP A 629 25.34 13.72 -1.78
N SER A 630 24.26 14.26 -2.36
CA SER A 630 24.30 15.10 -3.58
C SER A 630 23.22 16.19 -3.69
N VAL A 631 22.28 16.34 -2.74
CA VAL A 631 21.39 17.51 -2.66
C VAL A 631 21.84 18.40 -1.50
N ALA A 632 22.12 19.66 -1.80
CA ALA A 632 22.93 20.53 -0.96
C ALA A 632 22.26 20.98 0.35
N LEU A 633 23.02 20.87 1.44
CA LEU A 633 23.11 21.84 2.54
C LEU A 633 21.81 22.55 2.98
N VAL A 634 20.85 21.78 3.47
CA VAL A 634 19.79 22.28 4.36
C VAL A 634 19.78 21.40 5.61
N PRO A 635 19.87 21.94 6.83
CA PRO A 635 19.74 21.15 8.06
C PRO A 635 18.37 20.47 8.12
N ILE A 636 18.24 19.36 8.88
CA ILE A 636 16.95 18.63 9.00
C ILE A 636 15.79 19.53 9.47
N SER A 637 16.08 20.60 10.22
CA SER A 637 15.09 21.64 10.58
C SER A 637 14.46 22.35 9.38
N GLY A 638 15.19 22.55 8.28
CA GLY A 638 14.66 23.11 7.04
C GLY A 638 13.92 22.09 6.17
N TYR A 639 14.06 20.79 6.45
CA TYR A 639 13.25 19.75 5.80
C TYR A 639 11.92 19.48 6.52
N VAL A 640 11.77 19.85 7.80
CA VAL A 640 10.52 19.70 8.58
C VAL A 640 9.29 20.23 7.80
N PRO A 641 9.30 21.44 7.19
CA PRO A 641 8.15 21.94 6.43
C PRO A 641 7.85 21.11 5.17
N SER A 642 8.89 20.63 4.47
CA SER A 642 8.75 19.80 3.27
C SER A 642 8.22 18.39 3.59
N LEU A 643 8.60 17.85 4.75
CA LEU A 643 8.13 16.56 5.27
C LEU A 643 6.68 16.67 5.76
N PHE A 644 6.32 17.81 6.36
CA PHE A 644 4.96 18.15 6.78
C PHE A 644 4.01 18.26 5.56
N SER A 645 4.41 18.95 4.49
CA SER A 645 3.67 18.95 3.21
C SER A 645 3.63 17.56 2.57
N CYS A 646 4.75 16.82 2.52
CA CYS A 646 4.79 15.42 2.02
C CYS A 646 3.80 14.49 2.74
N GLN A 647 3.53 14.72 4.04
CA GLN A 647 2.58 13.89 4.78
C GLN A 647 1.13 14.10 4.36
N LYS A 648 0.73 15.32 4.03
CA LYS A 648 -0.63 15.61 3.55
C LYS A 648 -1.03 14.66 2.40
N PHE A 649 -0.12 14.39 1.47
CA PHE A 649 -0.33 13.50 0.32
C PHE A 649 -0.36 11.99 0.66
N ARG A 650 0.16 11.56 1.82
CA ARG A 650 0.09 10.16 2.28
C ARG A 650 -1.05 9.89 3.27
N PHE A 651 -1.53 10.92 3.98
CA PHE A 651 -2.53 10.80 5.05
C PHE A 651 -3.91 11.38 4.70
N GLN A 652 -4.11 11.97 3.52
CA GLN A 652 -5.47 12.08 2.99
C GLN A 652 -6.00 10.68 2.66
N PRO A 653 -7.20 10.29 3.13
CA PRO A 653 -7.86 9.14 2.55
C PRO A 653 -8.07 9.44 1.07
N ARG A 654 -7.57 8.58 0.18
CA ARG A 654 -8.03 8.57 -1.21
C ARG A 654 -9.56 8.59 -1.16
N ARG A 655 -10.20 9.65 -1.66
CA ARG A 655 -11.66 9.75 -1.79
C ARG A 655 -12.15 8.63 -2.70
N ARG A 656 -12.28 7.41 -2.16
CA ARG A 656 -13.32 6.50 -2.61
C ARG A 656 -14.62 7.17 -2.21
N GLN A 657 -15.14 7.97 -3.14
CA GLN A 657 -16.55 8.35 -3.12
C GLN A 657 -17.34 7.07 -2.81
N THR A 658 -18.11 7.12 -1.74
CA THR A 658 -18.99 6.02 -1.35
C THR A 658 -20.05 5.86 -2.41
N SER A 659 -19.83 4.96 -3.36
CA SER A 659 -20.94 4.42 -4.15
C SER A 659 -21.82 3.59 -3.21
N GLY A 660 -23.00 4.13 -2.90
CA GLY A 660 -24.09 3.33 -2.33
C GLY A 660 -24.53 2.20 -3.26
#